data_AF-A0A1I4PSJ4-F1
#
_entry.id   AF-A0A1I4PSJ4-F1
#
_cell.length_a   1.000
_cell.length_b   1.000
_cell.length_c   1.000
_cell.angle_alpha   90.00
_cell.angle_beta   90.00
_cell.angle_gamma   90.00
#
_symmetry.space_group_name_H-M   'P 1'
#
loop_
_entity.id
_entity.type
_entity.pdbx_description
1 polymer ?
#
loop_
_entity_poly.entity_id
_entity_poly.type
_entity_poly.pdbx_seq_one_letter_code
_entity_poly.pdbx_strand_id
1 'polypeptide(L)'
;MAGRTSRKTVAIPATLVESMKQQRVILFLGAGASMEAGAPSGEALRADLAKKFLGSEMDGYDLMSVAEMAIKAHGNGVVFEHVRGLLAGYEPSEAHKLLPTFRWRTIATTNYDLLVERAYAATPAKLQVPVTFVRDTEPVEERMQSVLNPVEFLKLHGCLEQLHDPDLPPILSHEHYDRYSRNRTRLFARLEDRARESPIVFCGYRIADAHIRKLIYRFAELGGRPRYYIVVPKLSEQEVAYWESMNVGVIDAKFGEFVRGLDRAVEPLFRTLSVAADVKELPVRRLYKVTHMESPRLKAALERDFTYLYQDLPHPHQDPRRFYEGFDTGWGAIVQRLDAKRRLTDDLVFKAVMEEPPASREVRLFVLRGPGGAGKSIALKRAAWDAATQLDALALWFEPAGALSGERLIELHELTGRRIFLFVDRIALHAERVAAALKLAKGQRVPLTVVGAERDTDWNVYCDVLKRFSPHELRVANLSTGEIESLLDLLQRHGSLGLLSGHSRAEQVEAFQQRAERQLLVALHEATQGKHFEDIVFEEYQRIVPEQAQRLYLDIATMNQFVVPVRAGTISRISGIRFEDYERDFFGPLENVVLTMRDPYTGDYQYRARHSRVAQFVFRRACATDDEKSAQLIRIINGLDPGYSTDDQVLQDIVRGRKLSEDLSDVEAGRAVYRAAVAAVPAHAHILQHWAIFEAHHRHGSLPEAEDLARKARDLAPRSNSIIHTQAEIARRRANAERSPVLVEQFRKQAHERLDEVRSSKDPIALTSRCKLVIDEIATLGEALDERGTERGTERELAFFATKVKSAEDLLARARQVSVDDAAVEQVEARLHDVLERPDKALRALERAFSLGAKGAGVAIRLARAYGARGQEDKAVATFTKALERAPDDKLLHLEMAKLLLGTAADGNVVKGHLSRSYSTGDQNFDARHLHAQFLFMTGAVAEAVDLFAEVDRRAPDDWKVSTPRNESLVSKRLGRYSGIVVKRDLAYLFIKSSAYPRDIYGRQDHAGPDDWQALEVGAEMNFCLRFTRSGPVAVDMRPGRVKLDTAA
;
A
#
# COMPACT_ATOMS: atom_id res chain seq x y z
N MET A 1 1.23 35.55 -64.11
CA MET A 1 -0.16 35.78 -63.66
C MET A 1 -0.30 35.23 -62.25
N ALA A 2 -0.43 36.11 -61.25
CA ALA A 2 -0.64 35.73 -59.86
C ALA A 2 -2.10 35.27 -59.67
N GLY A 3 -2.31 33.97 -59.52
CA GLY A 3 -3.61 33.40 -59.19
C GLY A 3 -3.98 33.74 -57.75
N ARG A 4 -4.96 34.63 -57.59
CA ARG A 4 -5.69 34.82 -56.32
C ARG A 4 -6.34 33.49 -55.94
N THR A 5 -5.72 32.72 -55.05
CA THR A 5 -6.40 31.65 -54.31
C THR A 5 -7.39 32.32 -53.35
N SER A 6 -8.65 32.36 -53.77
CA SER A 6 -9.80 32.58 -52.90
C SER A 6 -9.65 31.72 -51.64
N ARG A 7 -9.30 32.33 -50.51
CA ARG A 7 -9.28 31.66 -49.19
C ARG A 7 -10.72 31.32 -48.82
N LYS A 8 -11.19 30.14 -49.22
CA LYS A 8 -12.45 29.57 -48.69
C LYS A 8 -12.38 29.60 -47.16
N THR A 9 -13.31 30.30 -46.54
CA THR A 9 -13.51 30.28 -45.08
C THR A 9 -14.19 28.95 -44.74
N VAL A 10 -13.47 28.04 -44.10
CA VAL A 10 -14.05 26.79 -43.60
C VAL A 10 -14.94 27.13 -42.39
N ALA A 11 -16.22 26.79 -42.47
CA ALA A 11 -17.15 26.96 -41.37
C ALA A 11 -17.01 25.78 -40.38
N ILE A 12 -16.70 26.08 -39.11
CA ILE A 12 -16.62 25.07 -38.05
C ILE A 12 -17.99 24.98 -37.35
N PRO A 13 -18.57 23.78 -37.17
CA PRO A 13 -19.85 23.60 -36.47
C PRO A 13 -19.83 24.18 -35.04
N ALA A 14 -20.89 24.89 -34.63
CA ALA A 14 -20.98 25.52 -33.31
C ALA A 14 -20.86 24.50 -32.16
N THR A 15 -21.42 23.30 -32.33
CA THR A 15 -21.31 22.18 -31.38
C THR A 15 -19.85 21.78 -31.14
N LEU A 16 -19.03 21.75 -32.20
CA LEU A 16 -17.59 21.45 -32.10
C LEU A 16 -16.82 22.59 -31.42
N VAL A 17 -17.17 23.84 -31.72
CA VAL A 17 -16.61 25.03 -31.04
C VAL A 17 -16.87 24.97 -29.53
N GLU A 18 -18.10 24.70 -29.10
CA GLU A 18 -18.42 24.58 -27.67
C GLU A 18 -17.69 23.40 -27.01
N SER A 19 -17.57 22.27 -27.72
CA SER A 19 -16.82 21.11 -27.21
C SER A 19 -15.32 21.40 -27.05
N MET A 20 -14.74 22.20 -27.95
CA MET A 20 -13.36 22.69 -27.83
C MET A 20 -13.19 23.62 -26.62
N LYS A 21 -14.12 24.56 -26.38
CA LYS A 21 -14.11 25.43 -25.20
C LYS A 21 -14.19 24.62 -23.89
N GLN A 22 -14.96 23.53 -23.90
CA GLN A 22 -15.07 22.59 -22.78
C GLN A 22 -13.90 21.61 -22.66
N GLN A 23 -12.92 21.65 -23.59
CA GLN A 23 -11.75 20.76 -23.60
C GLN A 23 -12.10 19.28 -23.75
N ARG A 24 -13.16 18.98 -24.52
CA ARG A 24 -13.70 17.63 -24.73
C ARG A 24 -13.44 17.07 -26.13
N VAL A 25 -12.51 17.63 -26.91
CA VAL A 25 -12.29 17.15 -28.29
C VAL A 25 -11.07 16.26 -28.36
N ILE A 26 -11.24 15.11 -29.02
CA ILE A 26 -10.17 14.19 -29.36
C ILE A 26 -9.74 14.44 -30.80
N LEU A 27 -8.44 14.69 -31.01
CA LEU A 27 -7.87 14.88 -32.34
C LEU A 27 -7.25 13.57 -32.83
N PHE A 28 -7.69 13.07 -33.98
CA PHE A 28 -7.18 11.82 -34.58
C PHE A 28 -6.48 12.15 -35.91
N LEU A 29 -5.15 11.95 -35.98
CA LEU A 29 -4.30 12.37 -37.08
C LEU A 29 -3.80 11.21 -37.93
N GLY A 30 -4.06 11.28 -39.24
CA GLY A 30 -3.58 10.36 -40.26
C GLY A 30 -2.52 10.95 -41.19
N ALA A 31 -2.10 10.18 -42.19
CA ALA A 31 -0.98 10.52 -43.07
C ALA A 31 -1.16 11.86 -43.81
N GLY A 32 -2.41 12.26 -44.09
CA GLY A 32 -2.71 13.54 -44.73
C GLY A 32 -2.32 14.76 -43.88
N ALA A 33 -2.24 14.64 -42.55
CA ALA A 33 -1.69 15.68 -41.70
C ALA A 33 -0.18 15.82 -41.92
N SER A 34 0.57 14.71 -41.89
CA SER A 34 2.02 14.69 -42.13
C SER A 34 2.40 15.13 -43.54
N MET A 35 1.57 14.84 -44.55
CA MET A 35 1.77 15.30 -45.92
C MET A 35 1.79 16.83 -46.05
N GLU A 36 1.05 17.57 -45.21
CA GLU A 36 1.12 19.04 -45.20
C GLU A 36 2.43 19.59 -44.63
N ALA A 37 3.23 18.75 -43.98
CA ALA A 37 4.62 19.03 -43.59
C ALA A 37 5.65 18.55 -44.65
N GLY A 38 5.18 18.03 -45.78
CA GLY A 38 6.03 17.50 -46.86
C GLY A 38 6.35 16.00 -46.74
N ALA A 39 5.83 15.30 -45.73
CA ALA A 39 6.03 13.87 -45.58
C ALA A 39 5.42 13.07 -46.75
N PRO A 40 5.98 11.89 -47.11
CA PRO A 40 5.48 11.09 -48.22
C PRO A 40 4.06 10.57 -47.94
N SER A 41 3.25 10.44 -49.00
CA SER A 41 1.99 9.70 -48.95
C SER A 41 2.26 8.20 -48.83
N GLY A 42 1.23 7.41 -48.48
CA GLY A 42 1.35 5.94 -48.49
C GLY A 42 1.72 5.37 -49.86
N GLU A 43 1.25 5.99 -50.95
CA GLU A 43 1.62 5.63 -52.33
C GLU A 43 3.09 5.95 -52.64
N ALA A 44 3.60 7.09 -52.18
CA ALA A 44 5.00 7.46 -52.34
C ALA A 44 5.93 6.54 -51.51
N LEU A 45 5.52 6.21 -50.29
CA LEU A 45 6.24 5.25 -49.44
C LEU A 45 6.26 3.86 -50.08
N ARG A 46 5.15 3.42 -50.67
CA ARG A 46 5.06 2.15 -51.41
C ARG A 46 6.04 2.14 -52.58
N ALA A 47 6.03 3.17 -53.43
CA ALA A 47 6.91 3.26 -54.59
C ALA A 47 8.40 3.23 -54.18
N ASP A 48 8.74 3.93 -53.10
CA ASP A 48 10.11 3.95 -52.57
C ASP A 48 10.55 2.57 -52.04
N LEU A 49 9.70 1.90 -51.24
CA LEU A 49 9.97 0.55 -50.76
C LEU A 49 10.10 -0.47 -51.90
N ALA A 50 9.21 -0.41 -52.90
CA ALA A 50 9.26 -1.28 -54.06
C ALA A 50 10.56 -1.09 -54.86
N LYS A 51 10.95 0.16 -55.11
CA LYS A 51 12.19 0.49 -55.82
C LYS A 51 13.42 0.05 -55.04
N LYS A 52 13.47 0.30 -53.72
CA LYS A 52 14.64 0.02 -52.87
C LYS A 52 14.86 -1.47 -52.64
N PHE A 53 13.80 -2.23 -52.37
CA PHE A 53 13.91 -3.61 -51.90
C PHE A 53 13.54 -4.66 -52.96
N LEU A 54 12.76 -4.28 -53.98
CA LEU A 54 12.20 -5.20 -54.99
C LEU A 54 12.59 -4.81 -56.43
N GLY A 55 13.25 -3.66 -56.64
CA GLY A 55 13.80 -3.23 -57.93
C GLY A 55 12.75 -2.91 -59.02
N SER A 56 11.49 -2.70 -58.65
CA SER A 56 10.38 -2.39 -59.58
C SER A 56 9.38 -1.42 -58.95
N GLU A 57 8.48 -0.80 -59.75
CA GLU A 57 7.52 0.20 -59.23
C GLU A 57 6.25 -0.41 -58.64
N MET A 58 5.88 -1.65 -58.99
CA MET A 58 4.77 -2.42 -58.38
C MET A 58 3.39 -1.71 -58.31
N ASP A 59 3.01 -0.92 -59.31
CA ASP A 59 1.85 0.00 -59.26
C ASP A 59 0.47 -0.65 -59.06
N GLY A 60 0.34 -1.97 -59.22
CA GLY A 60 -0.88 -2.73 -58.95
C GLY A 60 -1.05 -3.23 -57.51
N TYR A 61 -0.04 -3.04 -56.65
CA TYR A 61 -0.05 -3.51 -55.26
C TYR A 61 -0.25 -2.34 -54.30
N ASP A 62 -0.80 -2.62 -53.11
CA ASP A 62 -0.90 -1.62 -52.04
C ASP A 62 0.42 -1.54 -51.23
N LEU A 63 0.51 -0.54 -50.34
CA LEU A 63 1.67 -0.37 -49.45
C LEU A 63 1.93 -1.62 -48.59
N MET A 64 0.86 -2.26 -48.11
CA MET A 64 0.95 -3.37 -47.17
C MET A 64 1.55 -4.62 -47.82
N SER A 65 1.13 -4.95 -49.04
CA SER A 65 1.68 -6.06 -49.81
C SER A 65 3.14 -5.82 -50.21
N VAL A 66 3.49 -4.60 -50.65
CA VAL A 66 4.88 -4.26 -50.97
C VAL A 66 5.77 -4.36 -49.72
N ALA A 67 5.31 -3.82 -48.60
CA ALA A 67 6.05 -3.88 -47.34
C ALA A 67 6.22 -5.32 -46.84
N GLU A 68 5.20 -6.16 -46.94
CA GLU A 68 5.27 -7.58 -46.58
C GLU A 68 6.33 -8.33 -47.39
N MET A 69 6.36 -8.11 -48.71
CA MET A 69 7.39 -8.69 -49.59
C MET A 69 8.78 -8.18 -49.24
N ALA A 70 8.94 -6.87 -49.01
CA ALA A 70 10.22 -6.28 -48.61
C ALA A 70 10.72 -6.83 -47.27
N ILE A 71 9.84 -6.95 -46.27
CA ILE A 71 10.14 -7.50 -44.94
C ILE A 71 10.53 -8.97 -45.05
N LYS A 72 9.83 -9.77 -45.84
CA LYS A 72 10.14 -11.19 -46.02
C LYS A 72 11.48 -11.41 -46.73
N ALA A 73 11.85 -10.52 -47.65
CA ALA A 73 13.09 -10.62 -48.39
C ALA A 73 14.32 -10.12 -47.61
N HIS A 74 14.19 -9.05 -46.82
CA HIS A 74 15.34 -8.34 -46.22
C HIS A 74 15.30 -8.24 -44.68
N GLY A 75 14.21 -8.69 -44.05
CA GLY A 75 14.00 -8.63 -42.61
C GLY A 75 13.43 -7.30 -42.10
N ASN A 76 12.72 -7.36 -40.97
CA ASN A 76 12.07 -6.21 -40.32
C ASN A 76 13.03 -5.05 -40.05
N GLY A 77 14.19 -5.33 -39.45
CA GLY A 77 15.12 -4.29 -39.01
C GLY A 77 15.61 -3.37 -40.14
N VAL A 78 15.91 -3.94 -41.31
CA VAL A 78 16.42 -3.17 -42.47
C VAL A 78 15.32 -2.31 -43.09
N VAL A 79 14.12 -2.87 -43.25
CA VAL A 79 12.98 -2.16 -43.84
C VAL A 79 12.53 -1.01 -42.93
N PHE A 80 12.42 -1.26 -41.62
CA PHE A 80 12.02 -0.21 -40.68
C PHE A 80 13.05 0.90 -40.55
N GLU A 81 14.34 0.56 -40.60
CA GLU A 81 15.43 1.56 -40.59
C GLU A 81 15.38 2.47 -41.83
N HIS A 82 15.03 1.91 -42.99
CA HIS A 82 14.81 2.69 -44.20
C HIS A 82 13.60 3.63 -44.07
N VAL A 83 12.48 3.14 -43.52
CA VAL A 83 11.30 3.98 -43.20
C VAL A 83 11.66 5.11 -42.23
N ARG A 84 12.51 4.83 -41.22
CA ARG A 84 13.04 5.84 -40.31
C ARG A 84 13.79 6.94 -41.05
N GLY A 85 14.71 6.54 -41.93
CA GLY A 85 15.50 7.47 -42.75
C GLY A 85 14.63 8.39 -43.61
N LEU A 86 13.52 7.87 -44.15
CA LEU A 86 12.58 8.66 -44.95
C LEU A 86 11.79 9.68 -44.11
N LEU A 87 11.33 9.29 -42.90
CA LEU A 87 10.36 10.08 -42.14
C LEU A 87 11.00 10.99 -41.06
N ALA A 88 12.20 10.69 -40.58
CA ALA A 88 12.80 11.40 -39.45
C ALA A 88 13.18 12.87 -39.75
N GLY A 89 13.37 13.23 -41.02
CA GLY A 89 13.87 14.55 -41.44
C GLY A 89 12.82 15.67 -41.55
N TYR A 90 11.52 15.36 -41.41
CA TYR A 90 10.48 16.36 -41.61
C TYR A 90 10.22 17.24 -40.38
N GLU A 91 9.98 18.52 -40.61
CA GLU A 91 9.67 19.51 -39.58
C GLU A 91 8.18 19.89 -39.60
N PRO A 92 7.59 20.26 -38.44
CA PRO A 92 6.16 20.55 -38.35
C PRO A 92 5.77 21.74 -39.22
N SER A 93 4.67 21.57 -39.99
CA SER A 93 4.07 22.67 -40.75
C SER A 93 3.43 23.73 -39.84
N GLU A 94 3.10 24.89 -40.39
CA GLU A 94 2.39 25.96 -39.65
C GLU A 94 1.06 25.49 -39.05
N ALA A 95 0.39 24.52 -39.67
CA ALA A 95 -0.82 23.92 -39.11
C ALA A 95 -0.52 23.08 -37.85
N HIS A 96 0.57 22.31 -37.84
CA HIS A 96 0.99 21.55 -36.66
C HIS A 96 1.36 22.49 -35.51
N LYS A 97 2.04 23.61 -35.79
CA LYS A 97 2.41 24.62 -34.79
C LYS A 97 1.22 25.34 -34.16
N LEU A 98 0.02 25.26 -34.75
CA LEU A 98 -1.21 25.76 -34.13
C LEU A 98 -1.81 24.78 -33.12
N LEU A 99 -1.57 23.46 -33.24
CA LEU A 99 -2.14 22.46 -32.33
C LEU A 99 -1.84 22.73 -30.84
N PRO A 100 -0.62 23.14 -30.43
CA PRO A 100 -0.29 23.42 -29.04
C PRO A 100 -1.03 24.62 -28.45
N THR A 101 -1.64 25.47 -29.29
CA THR A 101 -2.40 26.65 -28.85
C THR A 101 -3.82 26.30 -28.39
N PHE A 102 -4.25 25.04 -28.54
CA PHE A 102 -5.54 24.53 -28.06
C PHE A 102 -5.33 23.52 -26.94
N ARG A 103 -6.38 23.34 -26.12
CA ARG A 103 -6.45 22.26 -25.14
C ARG A 103 -7.26 21.10 -25.70
N TRP A 104 -6.58 20.00 -25.99
CA TRP A 104 -7.20 18.77 -26.46
C TRP A 104 -7.47 17.84 -25.29
N ARG A 105 -8.51 17.01 -25.40
CA ARG A 105 -8.79 15.95 -24.42
C ARG A 105 -7.75 14.83 -24.51
N THR A 106 -7.47 14.41 -25.75
CA THR A 106 -6.49 13.40 -26.15
C THR A 106 -6.12 13.64 -27.61
N ILE A 107 -4.89 13.31 -27.97
CA ILE A 107 -4.44 13.26 -29.37
C ILE A 107 -4.15 11.79 -29.69
N ALA A 108 -4.62 11.31 -30.84
CA ALA A 108 -4.31 9.97 -31.34
C ALA A 108 -3.76 10.07 -32.76
N THR A 109 -2.86 9.17 -33.13
CA THR A 109 -2.33 9.10 -34.50
C THR A 109 -2.03 7.68 -34.93
N THR A 110 -2.15 7.45 -36.23
CA THR A 110 -1.66 6.24 -36.92
C THR A 110 -0.31 6.46 -37.60
N ASN A 111 0.28 7.65 -37.46
CA ASN A 111 1.56 7.96 -38.09
C ASN A 111 2.72 7.65 -37.13
N TYR A 112 3.87 7.29 -37.70
CA TYR A 112 5.08 6.98 -36.91
C TYR A 112 5.90 8.23 -36.56
N ASP A 113 5.75 9.30 -37.35
CA ASP A 113 6.57 10.51 -37.32
C ASP A 113 6.51 11.28 -35.99
N LEU A 114 7.39 12.27 -35.84
CA LEU A 114 7.55 13.09 -34.62
C LEU A 114 7.01 14.52 -34.79
N LEU A 115 6.16 14.78 -35.80
CA LEU A 115 5.75 16.14 -36.16
C LEU A 115 4.96 16.82 -35.04
N VAL A 116 4.07 16.08 -34.37
CA VAL A 116 3.27 16.62 -33.25
C VAL A 116 4.19 16.96 -32.07
N GLU A 117 5.07 16.06 -31.67
CA GLU A 117 6.02 16.29 -30.57
C GLU A 117 6.92 17.50 -30.86
N ARG A 118 7.48 17.57 -32.08
CA ARG A 118 8.29 18.71 -32.52
C ARG A 118 7.49 20.00 -32.53
N ALA A 119 6.22 19.98 -32.93
CA ALA A 119 5.37 21.17 -32.91
C ALA A 119 5.14 21.68 -31.47
N TYR A 120 4.87 20.79 -30.51
CA TYR A 120 4.73 21.15 -29.10
C TYR A 120 6.06 21.62 -28.49
N ALA A 121 7.18 21.01 -28.85
CA ALA A 121 8.51 21.44 -28.41
C ALA A 121 8.85 22.85 -28.93
N ALA A 122 8.59 23.10 -30.22
CA ALA A 122 8.90 24.36 -30.90
C ALA A 122 7.96 25.52 -30.55
N THR A 123 6.84 25.27 -29.86
CA THR A 123 5.85 26.31 -29.52
C THR A 123 6.01 26.76 -28.06
N PRO A 124 6.43 28.01 -27.79
CA PRO A 124 6.55 28.53 -26.42
C PRO A 124 5.18 28.74 -25.74
N ALA A 125 4.20 29.23 -26.50
CA ALA A 125 2.83 29.50 -26.03
C ALA A 125 1.93 28.26 -25.94
N LYS A 126 2.52 27.06 -25.77
CA LYS A 126 1.76 25.81 -25.66
C LYS A 126 0.91 25.80 -24.39
N LEU A 127 -0.34 25.34 -24.52
CA LEU A 127 -1.26 25.22 -23.39
C LEU A 127 -1.16 23.86 -22.67
N GLN A 128 -0.63 22.85 -23.35
CA GLN A 128 -0.45 21.48 -22.87
C GLN A 128 0.89 20.90 -23.33
N VAL A 129 1.32 19.80 -22.71
CA VAL A 129 2.50 19.02 -23.09
C VAL A 129 2.08 17.58 -23.43
N PRO A 130 2.37 17.07 -24.64
CA PRO A 130 1.99 15.72 -25.02
C PRO A 130 2.84 14.69 -24.27
N VAL A 131 2.16 13.67 -23.75
CA VAL A 131 2.78 12.49 -23.14
C VAL A 131 2.50 11.30 -24.06
N THR A 132 3.55 10.85 -24.76
CA THR A 132 3.44 9.82 -25.80
C THR A 132 3.32 8.42 -25.20
N PHE A 133 2.26 7.70 -25.57
CA PHE A 133 2.03 6.29 -25.24
C PHE A 133 2.02 5.43 -26.50
N VAL A 134 2.74 4.31 -26.42
CA VAL A 134 2.98 3.36 -27.51
C VAL A 134 2.73 1.92 -27.08
N ARG A 135 2.60 1.65 -25.77
CA ARG A 135 2.45 0.32 -25.18
C ARG A 135 1.40 0.30 -24.05
N ASP A 136 0.74 -0.85 -23.90
CA ASP A 136 -0.27 -1.10 -22.85
C ASP A 136 0.24 -1.00 -21.41
N THR A 137 1.51 -1.35 -21.17
CA THR A 137 2.10 -1.44 -19.83
C THR A 137 2.70 -0.14 -19.31
N GLU A 138 2.61 0.96 -20.08
CA GLU A 138 3.14 2.25 -19.65
C GLU A 138 2.26 2.87 -18.55
N PRO A 139 2.84 3.31 -17.42
CA PRO A 139 2.07 3.85 -16.29
C PRO A 139 1.53 5.23 -16.65
N VAL A 140 0.22 5.31 -16.90
CA VAL A 140 -0.44 6.52 -17.43
C VAL A 140 -0.32 7.67 -16.44
N GLU A 141 -0.80 7.48 -15.21
CA GLU A 141 -0.83 8.54 -14.20
C GLU A 141 0.56 9.07 -13.86
N GLU A 142 1.53 8.18 -13.65
CA GLU A 142 2.90 8.58 -13.32
C GLU A 142 3.53 9.42 -14.44
N ARG A 143 3.38 9.00 -15.70
CA ARG A 143 3.90 9.74 -16.84
C ARG A 143 3.16 11.06 -17.06
N MET A 144 1.84 11.09 -16.85
CA MET A 144 1.04 12.31 -16.93
C MET A 144 1.41 13.31 -15.81
N GLN A 145 1.68 12.83 -14.59
CA GLN A 145 2.12 13.65 -13.45
C GLN A 145 3.53 14.24 -13.63
N SER A 146 4.34 13.68 -14.53
CA SER A 146 5.73 14.12 -14.77
C SER A 146 5.83 15.48 -15.49
N VAL A 147 4.75 15.93 -16.15
CA VAL A 147 4.72 17.18 -16.93
C VAL A 147 3.59 18.11 -16.49
N LEU A 148 3.78 19.41 -16.71
CA LEU A 148 2.74 20.40 -16.46
C LEU A 148 1.70 20.40 -17.58
N ASN A 149 0.42 20.41 -17.20
CA ASN A 149 -0.71 20.39 -18.13
C ASN A 149 -0.58 19.28 -19.20
N PRO A 150 -0.53 18.00 -18.81
CA PRO A 150 -0.34 16.90 -19.74
C PRO A 150 -1.51 16.77 -20.72
N VAL A 151 -1.23 16.28 -21.93
CA VAL A 151 -2.23 15.73 -22.85
C VAL A 151 -1.80 14.34 -23.30
N GLU A 152 -2.71 13.36 -23.18
CA GLU A 152 -2.42 11.99 -23.60
C GLU A 152 -2.25 11.95 -25.13
N PHE A 153 -1.12 11.44 -25.59
CA PHE A 153 -0.82 11.27 -27.01
C PHE A 153 -0.64 9.79 -27.37
N LEU A 154 -1.64 9.21 -28.03
CA LEU A 154 -1.70 7.79 -28.36
C LEU A 154 -1.15 7.54 -29.77
N LYS A 155 -0.02 6.83 -29.86
CA LYS A 155 0.53 6.36 -31.14
C LYS A 155 0.12 4.93 -31.42
N LEU A 156 -1.02 4.78 -32.07
CA LEU A 156 -1.70 3.50 -32.25
C LEU A 156 -0.94 2.54 -33.16
N HIS A 157 -0.15 3.05 -34.10
CA HIS A 157 0.54 2.25 -35.10
C HIS A 157 2.06 2.08 -34.88
N GLY A 158 2.58 2.69 -33.82
CA GLY A 158 4.01 2.68 -33.49
C GLY A 158 4.65 4.06 -33.59
N CYS A 159 5.94 4.13 -33.28
CA CYS A 159 6.72 5.37 -33.23
C CYS A 159 8.10 5.15 -33.84
N LEU A 160 8.64 6.16 -34.53
CA LEU A 160 10.00 6.14 -35.07
C LEU A 160 11.09 5.89 -34.02
N GLU A 161 10.81 6.17 -32.74
CA GLU A 161 11.76 5.95 -31.63
C GLU A 161 11.77 4.50 -31.12
N GLN A 162 10.78 3.66 -31.49
CA GLN A 162 10.63 2.29 -30.99
C GLN A 162 10.60 1.22 -32.11
N LEU A 163 11.15 1.52 -33.29
CA LEU A 163 11.06 0.63 -34.46
C LEU A 163 11.73 -0.75 -34.29
N HIS A 164 12.69 -0.87 -33.37
CA HIS A 164 13.44 -2.12 -33.15
C HIS A 164 12.85 -3.00 -32.05
N ASP A 165 11.76 -2.57 -31.43
CA ASP A 165 11.09 -3.34 -30.39
C ASP A 165 10.31 -4.52 -31.01
N PRO A 166 10.72 -5.78 -30.78
CA PRO A 166 10.08 -6.94 -31.40
C PRO A 166 8.64 -7.15 -30.90
N ASP A 167 8.30 -6.62 -29.72
CA ASP A 167 6.96 -6.69 -29.15
C ASP A 167 6.05 -5.56 -29.66
N LEU A 168 6.63 -4.52 -30.27
CA LEU A 168 5.93 -3.35 -30.81
C LEU A 168 6.39 -2.98 -32.22
N PRO A 169 6.32 -3.89 -33.20
CA PRO A 169 6.67 -3.56 -34.57
C PRO A 169 5.72 -2.48 -35.13
N PRO A 170 6.21 -1.58 -36.01
CA PRO A 170 5.38 -0.65 -36.77
C PRO A 170 4.37 -1.40 -37.65
N ILE A 171 3.14 -0.90 -37.70
CA ILE A 171 2.07 -1.56 -38.47
C ILE A 171 2.16 -1.20 -39.95
N LEU A 172 2.99 -1.95 -40.70
CA LEU A 172 3.26 -1.68 -42.12
C LEU A 172 2.77 -2.76 -43.10
N SER A 173 2.62 -4.01 -42.67
CA SER A 173 2.27 -5.18 -43.52
C SER A 173 0.94 -5.83 -43.10
N HIS A 174 0.40 -6.74 -43.92
CA HIS A 174 -0.81 -7.53 -43.59
C HIS A 174 -0.65 -8.28 -42.26
N GLU A 175 0.46 -9.01 -42.07
CA GLU A 175 0.74 -9.70 -40.80
C GLU A 175 0.75 -8.74 -39.59
N HIS A 176 1.30 -7.53 -39.75
CA HIS A 176 1.28 -6.54 -38.69
C HIS A 176 -0.14 -6.02 -38.40
N TYR A 177 -0.97 -5.81 -39.43
CA TYR A 177 -2.38 -5.42 -39.25
C TYR A 177 -3.27 -6.53 -38.68
N ASP A 178 -2.88 -7.80 -38.77
CA ASP A 178 -3.59 -8.90 -38.10
C ASP A 178 -3.20 -9.00 -36.61
N ARG A 179 -1.97 -8.63 -36.26
CA ARG A 179 -1.43 -8.74 -34.89
C ARG A 179 -1.29 -7.40 -34.18
N TYR A 180 -1.74 -6.30 -34.78
CA TYR A 180 -1.44 -4.94 -34.34
C TYR A 180 -1.89 -4.59 -32.92
N SER A 181 -2.98 -5.22 -32.47
CA SER A 181 -3.53 -5.01 -31.14
C SER A 181 -2.69 -5.65 -30.04
N ARG A 182 -1.80 -6.61 -30.36
CA ARG A 182 -0.90 -7.21 -29.37
C ARG A 182 -0.03 -6.10 -28.76
N ASN A 183 0.00 -6.05 -27.43
CA ASN A 183 0.69 -5.03 -26.63
C ASN A 183 0.20 -3.57 -26.82
N ARG A 184 -0.89 -3.35 -27.58
CA ARG A 184 -1.54 -2.04 -27.82
C ARG A 184 -3.05 -2.05 -27.58
N THR A 185 -3.61 -3.13 -27.06
CA THR A 185 -5.07 -3.29 -26.90
C THR A 185 -5.64 -2.22 -25.98
N ARG A 186 -4.91 -1.84 -24.94
CA ARG A 186 -5.30 -0.80 -23.99
C ARG A 186 -5.21 0.60 -24.59
N LEU A 187 -4.29 0.86 -25.52
CA LEU A 187 -4.26 2.14 -26.24
C LEU A 187 -5.57 2.37 -27.01
N PHE A 188 -6.04 1.36 -27.73
CA PHE A 188 -7.34 1.42 -28.42
C PHE A 188 -8.50 1.52 -27.43
N ALA A 189 -8.47 0.74 -26.33
CA ALA A 189 -9.51 0.80 -25.30
C ALA A 189 -9.60 2.19 -24.63
N ARG A 190 -8.46 2.82 -24.29
CA ARG A 190 -8.41 4.19 -23.74
C ARG A 190 -9.02 5.20 -24.70
N LEU A 191 -8.73 5.07 -25.99
CA LEU A 191 -9.35 5.91 -27.00
C LEU A 191 -10.86 5.68 -27.08
N GLU A 192 -11.31 4.42 -27.08
CA GLU A 192 -12.72 4.03 -27.09
C GLU A 192 -13.48 4.60 -25.89
N ASP A 193 -12.91 4.52 -24.69
CA ASP A 193 -13.54 5.03 -23.48
C ASP A 193 -13.76 6.53 -23.56
N ARG A 194 -12.74 7.28 -24.00
CA ARG A 194 -12.86 8.72 -24.19
C ARG A 194 -13.84 9.06 -25.32
N ALA A 195 -13.88 8.25 -26.38
CA ALA A 195 -14.78 8.44 -27.52
C ALA A 195 -16.27 8.41 -27.11
N ARG A 196 -16.63 7.64 -26.07
CA ARG A 196 -18.00 7.61 -25.54
C ARG A 196 -18.45 8.96 -24.97
N GLU A 197 -17.51 9.77 -24.48
CA GLU A 197 -17.79 11.02 -23.74
C GLU A 197 -17.38 12.28 -24.51
N SER A 198 -16.59 12.14 -25.58
CA SER A 198 -15.90 13.24 -26.25
C SER A 198 -15.99 13.11 -27.78
N PRO A 199 -16.33 14.18 -28.53
CA PRO A 199 -16.30 14.14 -29.98
C PRO A 199 -14.88 13.90 -30.52
N ILE A 200 -14.77 12.99 -31.49
CA ILE A 200 -13.54 12.75 -32.26
C ILE A 200 -13.57 13.55 -33.56
N VAL A 201 -12.44 14.19 -33.89
CA VAL A 201 -12.19 14.80 -35.20
C VAL A 201 -11.09 14.01 -35.92
N PHE A 202 -11.48 13.31 -37.00
CA PHE A 202 -10.56 12.58 -37.87
C PHE A 202 -10.00 13.50 -38.95
N CYS A 203 -8.69 13.67 -38.98
CA CYS A 203 -7.98 14.55 -39.91
C CYS A 203 -6.93 13.77 -40.71
N GLY A 204 -6.85 14.02 -42.01
CA GLY A 204 -5.78 13.44 -42.85
C GLY A 204 -5.99 11.98 -43.25
N TYR A 205 -7.26 11.54 -43.36
CA TYR A 205 -7.63 10.22 -43.84
C TYR A 205 -8.35 10.28 -45.19
N ARG A 206 -8.27 9.19 -45.95
CA ARG A 206 -9.14 8.97 -47.12
C ARG A 206 -10.36 8.20 -46.65
N ILE A 207 -11.53 8.48 -47.23
CA ILE A 207 -12.75 7.73 -46.88
C ILE A 207 -12.67 6.26 -47.25
N ALA A 208 -11.80 5.88 -48.19
CA ALA A 208 -11.54 4.48 -48.55
C ALA A 208 -10.67 3.71 -47.53
N ASP A 209 -10.15 4.37 -46.49
CA ASP A 209 -9.32 3.71 -45.47
C ASP A 209 -10.16 2.71 -44.65
N ALA A 210 -9.91 1.42 -44.89
CA ALA A 210 -10.67 0.33 -44.29
C ALA A 210 -10.48 0.26 -42.76
N HIS A 211 -9.31 0.63 -42.25
CA HIS A 211 -9.02 0.59 -40.82
C HIS A 211 -9.78 1.70 -40.07
N ILE A 212 -9.82 2.92 -40.62
CA ILE A 212 -10.59 4.02 -40.04
C ILE A 212 -12.09 3.76 -40.11
N ARG A 213 -12.60 3.22 -41.23
CA ARG A 213 -14.00 2.77 -41.31
C ARG A 213 -14.33 1.76 -40.22
N LYS A 214 -13.47 0.77 -40.02
CA LYS A 214 -13.63 -0.23 -38.96
C LYS A 214 -13.63 0.40 -37.57
N LEU A 215 -12.75 1.38 -37.30
CA LEU A 215 -12.75 2.11 -36.03
C LEU A 215 -14.04 2.93 -35.84
N ILE A 216 -14.50 3.65 -36.87
CA ILE A 216 -15.74 4.43 -36.79
C ILE A 216 -16.95 3.51 -36.57
N TYR A 217 -17.05 2.38 -37.27
CA TYR A 217 -18.13 1.41 -37.06
C TYR A 217 -18.09 0.82 -35.67
N ARG A 218 -16.90 0.39 -35.22
CA ARG A 218 -16.69 -0.09 -33.85
C ARG A 218 -17.12 0.96 -32.81
N PHE A 219 -16.84 2.24 -33.05
CA PHE A 219 -17.25 3.32 -32.16
C PHE A 219 -18.75 3.68 -32.30
N ALA A 220 -19.36 3.43 -33.47
CA ALA A 220 -20.78 3.62 -33.71
C ALA A 220 -21.64 2.56 -33.01
N GLU A 221 -21.14 1.33 -32.90
CA GLU A 221 -21.77 0.23 -32.16
C GLU A 221 -21.84 0.49 -30.63
N LEU A 222 -21.09 1.46 -30.11
CA LEU A 222 -21.03 1.76 -28.66
C LEU A 222 -22.35 2.31 -28.09
N GLY A 223 -23.26 2.84 -28.91
CA GLY A 223 -24.53 3.44 -28.46
C GLY A 223 -24.34 4.76 -27.68
N GLY A 224 -25.26 5.72 -27.85
CA GLY A 224 -25.27 6.96 -27.05
C GLY A 224 -24.12 7.95 -27.24
N ARG A 225 -23.14 7.75 -28.12
CA ARG A 225 -21.96 8.63 -28.24
C ARG A 225 -22.24 10.06 -28.77
N PRO A 226 -21.36 11.05 -28.51
CA PRO A 226 -21.43 12.36 -29.15
C PRO A 226 -21.17 12.30 -30.67
N ARG A 227 -21.50 13.39 -31.37
CA ARG A 227 -21.29 13.54 -32.80
C ARG A 227 -19.79 13.62 -33.12
N TYR A 228 -19.32 12.80 -34.06
CA TYR A 228 -17.94 12.83 -34.54
C TYR A 228 -17.83 13.66 -35.81
N TYR A 229 -16.59 13.99 -36.21
CA TYR A 229 -16.32 14.77 -37.41
C TYR A 229 -15.20 14.15 -38.25
N ILE A 230 -15.34 14.22 -39.57
CA ILE A 230 -14.31 13.83 -40.53
C ILE A 230 -13.94 15.07 -41.36
N VAL A 231 -12.65 15.39 -41.41
CA VAL A 231 -12.08 16.51 -42.18
C VAL A 231 -11.49 15.96 -43.48
N VAL A 232 -12.27 16.05 -44.56
CA VAL A 232 -11.91 15.53 -45.88
C VAL A 232 -12.41 16.47 -46.97
N PRO A 233 -11.57 16.86 -47.95
CA PRO A 233 -11.99 17.76 -49.00
C PRO A 233 -12.79 17.05 -50.11
N LYS A 234 -13.74 17.77 -50.72
CA LYS A 234 -14.43 17.45 -51.98
C LYS A 234 -15.19 16.11 -51.98
N LEU A 235 -16.05 15.90 -51.00
CA LEU A 235 -16.92 14.73 -50.94
C LEU A 235 -18.19 14.89 -51.78
N SER A 236 -18.71 13.79 -52.31
CA SER A 236 -20.01 13.78 -52.99
C SER A 236 -21.16 13.95 -51.97
N GLU A 237 -22.29 14.49 -52.41
CA GLU A 237 -23.46 14.68 -51.55
C GLU A 237 -23.96 13.34 -50.96
N GLN A 238 -23.84 12.24 -51.71
CA GLN A 238 -24.21 10.90 -51.27
C GLN A 238 -23.31 10.41 -50.13
N GLU A 239 -22.00 10.65 -50.22
CA GLU A 239 -21.06 10.29 -49.16
C GLU A 239 -21.27 11.13 -47.90
N VAL A 240 -21.58 12.42 -48.05
CA VAL A 240 -21.93 13.28 -46.91
C VAL A 240 -23.18 12.76 -46.21
N ALA A 241 -24.25 12.47 -46.96
CA ALA A 241 -25.48 11.91 -46.40
C ALA A 241 -25.26 10.56 -45.70
N TYR A 242 -24.38 9.71 -46.25
CA TYR A 242 -24.02 8.43 -45.64
C TYR A 242 -23.36 8.62 -44.26
N TRP A 243 -22.36 9.49 -44.14
CA TRP A 243 -21.70 9.76 -42.86
C TRP A 243 -22.62 10.45 -41.85
N GLU A 244 -23.45 11.38 -42.31
CA GLU A 244 -24.49 12.04 -41.49
C GLU A 244 -25.47 11.02 -40.89
N SER A 245 -25.88 10.00 -41.65
CA SER A 245 -26.75 8.93 -41.14
C SER A 245 -26.15 8.14 -39.97
N MET A 246 -24.82 8.14 -39.84
CA MET A 246 -24.08 7.52 -38.73
C MET A 246 -23.71 8.53 -37.64
N ASN A 247 -24.32 9.72 -37.60
CA ASN A 247 -23.97 10.79 -36.66
C ASN A 247 -22.48 11.18 -36.74
N VAL A 248 -21.96 11.29 -37.97
CA VAL A 248 -20.61 11.75 -38.30
C VAL A 248 -20.70 12.94 -39.25
N GLY A 249 -20.33 14.13 -38.75
CA GLY A 249 -20.30 15.35 -39.54
C GLY A 249 -19.12 15.42 -40.49
N VAL A 250 -19.34 15.90 -41.72
CA VAL A 250 -18.27 16.10 -42.71
C VAL A 250 -17.87 17.57 -42.77
N ILE A 251 -16.56 17.86 -42.68
CA ILE A 251 -15.99 19.19 -42.84
C ILE A 251 -15.17 19.19 -44.14
N ASP A 252 -15.65 19.90 -45.17
CA ASP A 252 -14.96 20.05 -46.47
C ASP A 252 -13.72 20.94 -46.33
N ALA A 253 -12.62 20.35 -45.87
CA ALA A 253 -11.36 21.02 -45.64
C ALA A 253 -10.19 20.02 -45.65
N LYS A 254 -8.98 20.53 -45.90
CA LYS A 254 -7.73 19.83 -45.52
C LYS A 254 -7.37 20.10 -44.06
N PHE A 255 -6.41 19.34 -43.51
CA PHE A 255 -5.98 19.46 -42.11
C PHE A 255 -5.60 20.90 -41.75
N GLY A 256 -4.74 21.56 -42.53
CA GLY A 256 -4.33 22.93 -42.23
C GLY A 256 -5.44 23.96 -42.41
N GLU A 257 -6.40 23.72 -43.29
CA GLU A 257 -7.57 24.58 -43.45
C GLU A 257 -8.52 24.46 -42.26
N PHE A 258 -8.74 23.25 -41.75
CA PHE A 258 -9.50 22.98 -40.55
C PHE A 258 -8.89 23.63 -39.31
N VAL A 259 -7.58 23.43 -39.06
CA VAL A 259 -6.93 24.00 -37.87
C VAL A 259 -6.94 25.55 -37.92
N ARG A 260 -6.75 26.15 -39.09
CA ARG A 260 -6.90 27.61 -39.28
C ARG A 260 -8.36 28.08 -39.13
N GLY A 261 -9.33 27.28 -39.56
CA GLY A 261 -10.75 27.55 -39.33
C GLY A 261 -11.07 27.53 -37.84
N LEU A 262 -10.53 26.55 -37.11
CA LEU A 262 -10.68 26.42 -35.67
C LEU A 262 -10.01 27.58 -34.91
N ASP A 263 -8.84 28.02 -35.36
CA ASP A 263 -8.12 29.18 -34.82
C ASP A 263 -8.94 30.47 -34.92
N ARG A 264 -9.70 30.64 -36.01
CA ARG A 264 -10.62 31.77 -36.16
C ARG A 264 -11.90 31.63 -35.33
N ALA A 265 -12.38 30.40 -35.15
CA ALA A 265 -13.66 30.12 -34.48
C ALA A 265 -13.55 30.11 -32.94
N VAL A 266 -12.40 29.73 -32.39
CA VAL A 266 -12.14 29.69 -30.95
C VAL A 266 -11.09 30.74 -30.62
N GLU A 267 -11.48 31.88 -30.07
CA GLU A 267 -10.52 32.93 -29.70
C GLU A 267 -9.54 32.47 -28.61
N PRO A 268 -8.28 32.95 -28.59
CA PRO A 268 -7.28 32.54 -27.60
C PRO A 268 -7.71 32.63 -26.13
N LEU A 269 -8.58 33.61 -25.80
CA LEU A 269 -9.16 33.76 -24.46
C LEU A 269 -9.93 32.50 -24.05
N PHE A 270 -10.78 31.97 -24.94
CA PHE A 270 -11.58 30.77 -24.70
C PHE A 270 -10.79 29.47 -24.77
N ARG A 271 -9.56 29.48 -25.32
CA ARG A 271 -8.65 28.33 -25.29
C ARG A 271 -8.00 28.12 -23.91
N THR A 272 -7.87 29.21 -23.16
CA THR A 272 -7.24 29.23 -21.82
C THR A 272 -8.27 29.04 -20.71
N LEU A 273 -9.52 29.44 -20.96
CA LEU A 273 -10.68 29.24 -20.08
C LEU A 273 -11.09 27.75 -20.02
N SER A 274 -10.30 26.88 -19.37
CA SER A 274 -10.99 25.94 -18.45
C SER A 274 -11.60 26.84 -17.40
N VAL A 275 -12.90 26.70 -17.09
CA VAL A 275 -13.61 27.35 -15.97
C VAL A 275 -12.61 28.05 -15.07
N ALA A 276 -12.45 29.36 -15.27
CA ALA A 276 -11.54 30.13 -14.46
C ALA A 276 -12.03 29.94 -13.02
N ALA A 277 -11.41 29.02 -12.30
CA ALA A 277 -11.13 29.29 -10.91
C ALA A 277 -10.48 30.66 -10.97
N ASP A 278 -11.15 31.63 -10.35
CA ASP A 278 -10.68 33.00 -10.23
C ASP A 278 -9.18 33.01 -10.02
N VAL A 279 -8.52 34.12 -10.38
CA VAL A 279 -7.17 34.41 -9.87
C VAL A 279 -7.28 34.53 -8.35
N LYS A 280 -7.46 33.39 -7.65
CA LYS A 280 -7.42 33.26 -6.22
C LYS A 280 -5.96 33.50 -5.91
N GLU A 281 -5.69 34.61 -5.25
CA GLU A 281 -4.43 34.73 -4.54
C GLU A 281 -4.29 33.50 -3.66
N LEU A 282 -3.21 32.74 -3.87
CA LEU A 282 -2.94 31.57 -3.05
C LEU A 282 -2.78 32.04 -1.61
N PRO A 283 -3.56 31.53 -0.64
CA PRO A 283 -3.50 32.00 0.75
C PRO A 283 -2.10 31.89 1.36
N VAL A 284 -1.30 30.92 0.89
CA VAL A 284 0.09 30.70 1.34
C VAL A 284 1.04 31.86 0.98
N ARG A 285 0.71 32.70 -0.02
CA ARG A 285 1.54 33.86 -0.38
C ARG A 285 1.70 34.87 0.75
N ARG A 286 0.76 34.89 1.70
CA ARG A 286 0.86 35.71 2.93
C ARG A 286 2.10 35.35 3.78
N LEU A 287 2.64 34.15 3.59
CA LEU A 287 3.81 33.65 4.32
C LEU A 287 5.13 33.90 3.57
N TYR A 288 5.10 34.44 2.34
CA TYR A 288 6.30 34.63 1.55
C TYR A 288 7.14 35.78 2.12
N LYS A 289 8.45 35.53 2.28
CA LYS A 289 9.44 36.51 2.75
C LYS A 289 10.16 37.20 1.60
N VAL A 290 10.03 36.67 0.39
CA VAL A 290 10.70 37.13 -0.82
C VAL A 290 9.71 37.76 -1.79
N THR A 291 10.19 38.69 -2.61
CA THR A 291 9.38 39.44 -3.58
C THR A 291 9.13 38.69 -4.89
N HIS A 292 9.89 37.64 -5.18
CA HIS A 292 9.65 36.82 -6.38
C HIS A 292 8.50 35.85 -6.12
N MET A 293 7.69 35.63 -7.14
CA MET A 293 6.54 34.73 -7.08
C MET A 293 6.97 33.27 -7.24
N GLU A 294 6.10 32.36 -6.83
CA GLU A 294 6.27 30.94 -7.02
C GLU A 294 6.37 30.56 -8.51
N SER A 295 7.11 29.49 -8.80
CA SER A 295 7.17 28.90 -10.12
C SER A 295 5.80 28.41 -10.56
N PRO A 296 5.51 28.35 -11.88
CA PRO A 296 4.28 27.74 -12.38
C PRO A 296 4.07 26.29 -11.90
N ARG A 297 5.17 25.58 -11.59
CA ARG A 297 5.15 24.22 -11.06
C ARG A 297 4.69 24.17 -9.61
N LEU A 298 5.22 25.04 -8.76
CA LEU A 298 4.80 25.13 -7.37
C LEU A 298 3.36 25.65 -7.26
N LYS A 299 2.98 26.64 -8.06
CA LYS A 299 1.60 27.13 -8.14
C LYS A 299 0.62 25.99 -8.45
N ALA A 300 0.88 25.22 -9.50
CA ALA A 300 0.03 24.10 -9.89
C ALA A 300 -0.04 23.01 -8.80
N ALA A 301 1.05 22.77 -8.08
CA ALA A 301 1.08 21.80 -6.99
C ALA A 301 0.30 22.25 -5.75
N LEU A 302 0.35 23.53 -5.41
CA LEU A 302 -0.44 24.11 -4.31
C LEU A 302 -1.95 24.18 -4.63
N GLU A 303 -2.32 24.09 -5.91
CA GLU A 303 -3.72 24.03 -6.35
C GLU A 303 -4.25 22.59 -6.45
N ARG A 304 -3.37 21.58 -6.65
CA ARG A 304 -3.78 20.22 -7.04
C ARG A 304 -3.25 19.11 -6.14
N ASP A 305 -2.02 19.24 -5.65
CA ASP A 305 -1.31 18.17 -4.92
C ASP A 305 -1.38 18.35 -3.41
N PHE A 306 -1.55 19.59 -2.96
CA PHE A 306 -1.56 19.95 -1.55
C PHE A 306 -2.76 20.82 -1.24
N THR A 307 -3.41 20.54 -0.12
CA THR A 307 -4.31 21.50 0.53
C THR A 307 -3.53 22.22 1.63
N TYR A 308 -3.27 23.52 1.43
CA TYR A 308 -2.72 24.37 2.47
C TYR A 308 -3.79 24.66 3.53
N LEU A 309 -3.50 24.31 4.79
CA LEU A 309 -4.45 24.43 5.90
C LEU A 309 -4.28 25.78 6.59
N TYR A 310 -5.39 26.47 6.81
CA TYR A 310 -5.46 27.77 7.48
C TYR A 310 -6.88 27.99 8.04
N GLN A 311 -7.04 28.97 8.93
CA GLN A 311 -8.28 29.18 9.69
C GLN A 311 -9.54 29.35 8.82
N ASP A 312 -9.42 30.07 7.70
CA ASP A 312 -10.55 30.38 6.81
C ASP A 312 -10.62 29.45 5.58
N LEU A 313 -10.08 28.23 5.68
CA LEU A 313 -10.12 27.26 4.58
C LEU A 313 -11.57 27.02 4.11
N PRO A 314 -11.90 27.26 2.82
CA PRO A 314 -13.21 26.93 2.28
C PRO A 314 -13.48 25.44 2.40
N HIS A 315 -14.62 25.09 2.99
CA HIS A 315 -15.03 23.72 3.20
C HIS A 315 -16.52 23.57 2.93
N PRO A 316 -16.97 22.46 2.31
CA PRO A 316 -18.38 22.15 2.21
C PRO A 316 -18.99 21.95 3.60
N HIS A 317 -20.25 22.32 3.76
CA HIS A 317 -20.99 22.06 4.99
C HIS A 317 -21.16 20.54 5.17
N GLN A 318 -20.79 20.03 6.33
CA GLN A 318 -21.01 18.63 6.71
C GLN A 318 -22.35 18.49 7.44
N ASP A 319 -23.21 17.57 7.00
CA ASP A 319 -24.36 17.16 7.82
C ASP A 319 -23.89 16.23 8.95
N PRO A 320 -24.20 16.53 10.22
CA PRO A 320 -23.76 15.71 11.36
C PRO A 320 -24.27 14.27 11.34
N ARG A 321 -25.54 14.05 10.97
CA ARG A 321 -26.11 12.70 10.94
C ARG A 321 -25.43 11.86 9.87
N ARG A 322 -25.28 12.41 8.66
CA ARG A 322 -24.56 11.75 7.56
C ARG A 322 -23.09 11.48 7.92
N PHE A 323 -22.44 12.37 8.68
CA PHE A 323 -21.06 12.15 9.13
C PHE A 323 -20.94 10.90 10.01
N TYR A 324 -21.79 10.78 11.03
CA TYR A 324 -21.79 9.61 11.91
C TYR A 324 -22.26 8.33 11.20
N GLU A 325 -22.96 8.46 10.07
CA GLU A 325 -23.27 7.34 9.18
C GLU A 325 -22.09 6.89 8.30
N GLY A 326 -21.00 7.66 8.28
CA GLY A 326 -19.76 7.37 7.55
C GLY A 326 -19.53 8.22 6.30
N PHE A 327 -20.27 9.30 6.10
CA PHE A 327 -20.14 10.22 4.95
C PHE A 327 -19.28 11.45 5.32
N ASP A 328 -18.07 11.55 4.76
CA ASP A 328 -17.14 12.66 5.00
C ASP A 328 -17.02 13.57 3.76
N THR A 329 -17.28 14.86 3.94
CA THR A 329 -17.16 15.90 2.90
C THR A 329 -15.76 16.52 2.82
N GLY A 330 -14.76 15.95 3.51
CA GLY A 330 -13.37 16.38 3.44
C GLY A 330 -12.92 17.03 4.75
N TRP A 331 -13.06 18.35 4.86
CA TRP A 331 -12.66 19.11 6.06
C TRP A 331 -13.84 19.56 6.91
N GLY A 332 -15.08 19.49 6.40
CA GLY A 332 -16.27 20.02 7.07
C GLY A 332 -16.47 19.46 8.49
N ALA A 333 -16.29 18.15 8.68
CA ALA A 333 -16.41 17.52 9.99
C ALA A 333 -15.41 18.05 11.02
N ILE A 334 -14.17 18.31 10.60
CA ILE A 334 -13.08 18.80 11.46
C ILE A 334 -13.31 20.28 11.81
N VAL A 335 -13.70 21.10 10.83
CA VAL A 335 -13.95 22.53 11.07
C VAL A 335 -15.16 22.73 11.98
N GLN A 336 -16.23 21.94 11.76
CA GLN A 336 -17.44 21.98 12.58
C GLN A 336 -17.32 21.25 13.93
N ARG A 337 -16.16 20.63 14.23
CA ARG A 337 -15.89 19.88 15.47
C ARG A 337 -16.86 18.72 15.72
N LEU A 338 -17.19 17.98 14.67
CA LEU A 338 -18.04 16.79 14.72
C LEU A 338 -17.24 15.53 15.13
N ASP A 339 -15.93 15.55 14.99
CA ASP A 339 -15.03 14.48 15.42
C ASP A 339 -14.77 14.54 16.93
N ALA A 340 -14.75 13.35 17.56
CA ALA A 340 -14.25 13.21 18.92
C ALA A 340 -12.73 13.32 18.92
N LYS A 341 -12.21 14.38 19.55
CA LYS A 341 -10.77 14.66 19.62
C LYS A 341 -10.08 13.55 20.41
N ARG A 342 -9.09 12.90 19.77
CA ARG A 342 -8.25 11.87 20.40
C ARG A 342 -7.16 12.54 21.22
N ARG A 343 -6.85 12.03 22.42
CA ARG A 343 -5.74 12.58 23.23
C ARG A 343 -4.40 12.46 22.51
N LEU A 344 -4.20 11.35 21.79
CA LEU A 344 -3.01 11.13 20.97
C LEU A 344 -2.76 12.26 19.94
N THR A 345 -3.83 12.92 19.48
CA THR A 345 -3.69 14.02 18.52
C THR A 345 -2.99 15.23 19.14
N ASP A 346 -3.30 15.56 20.40
CA ASP A 346 -2.61 16.64 21.13
C ASP A 346 -1.14 16.29 21.34
N ASP A 347 -0.86 15.05 21.74
CA ASP A 347 0.51 14.57 21.96
C ASP A 347 1.33 14.58 20.66
N LEU A 348 0.73 14.17 19.54
CA LEU A 348 1.34 14.21 18.22
C LEU A 348 1.67 15.65 17.82
N VAL A 349 0.72 16.57 17.97
CA VAL A 349 0.91 17.99 17.62
C VAL A 349 1.98 18.61 18.51
N PHE A 350 1.96 18.34 19.80
CA PHE A 350 2.98 18.80 20.75
C PHE A 350 4.38 18.33 20.36
N LYS A 351 4.57 17.02 20.12
CA LYS A 351 5.89 16.46 19.76
C LYS A 351 6.35 16.85 18.36
N ALA A 352 5.44 16.85 17.39
CA ALA A 352 5.78 17.16 16.01
C ALA A 352 6.08 18.65 15.83
N VAL A 353 5.36 19.54 16.52
CA VAL A 353 5.37 20.99 16.27
C VAL A 353 6.00 21.80 17.41
N MET A 354 5.72 21.50 18.70
CA MET A 354 6.10 22.35 19.84
C MET A 354 7.43 22.00 20.50
N GLU A 355 7.81 20.71 20.56
CA GLU A 355 9.08 20.29 21.19
C GLU A 355 10.33 20.74 20.40
N GLU A 356 10.18 21.24 19.17
CA GLU A 356 11.30 21.64 18.34
C GLU A 356 11.68 23.12 18.49
N PRO A 357 12.99 23.43 18.61
CA PRO A 357 13.46 24.79 18.45
C PRO A 357 13.15 25.27 17.03
N PRO A 358 12.62 26.49 16.83
CA PRO A 358 12.34 27.05 15.50
C PRO A 358 13.54 27.06 14.54
N ALA A 359 14.76 26.99 15.07
CA ALA A 359 16.02 26.96 14.32
C ALA A 359 16.48 25.54 13.87
N SER A 360 15.80 24.47 14.30
CA SER A 360 16.14 23.10 13.90
C SER A 360 16.01 22.94 12.38
N ARG A 361 17.04 22.40 11.73
CA ARG A 361 17.03 22.02 10.30
C ARG A 361 16.89 20.52 10.07
N GLU A 362 16.46 19.79 11.11
CA GLU A 362 16.32 18.33 11.03
C GLU A 362 15.11 17.92 10.18
N VAL A 363 15.24 16.80 9.50
CA VAL A 363 14.12 16.15 8.83
C VAL A 363 13.56 15.09 9.77
N ARG A 364 12.25 15.10 9.99
CA ARG A 364 11.58 14.17 10.92
C ARG A 364 10.42 13.44 10.26
N LEU A 365 10.17 12.23 10.74
CA LEU A 365 9.05 11.39 10.32
C LEU A 365 8.30 10.90 11.56
N PHE A 366 7.00 11.19 11.63
CA PHE A 366 6.06 10.67 12.63
C PHE A 366 5.05 9.77 11.94
N VAL A 367 4.66 8.66 12.57
CA VAL A 367 3.72 7.70 11.97
C VAL A 367 2.68 7.25 12.98
N LEU A 368 1.41 7.55 12.67
CA LEU A 368 0.25 7.03 13.38
C LEU A 368 -0.07 5.61 12.89
N ARG A 369 0.16 4.63 13.75
CA ARG A 369 -0.04 3.21 13.50
C ARG A 369 -1.28 2.67 14.21
N GLY A 370 -1.93 1.66 13.66
CA GLY A 370 -3.01 0.95 14.36
C GLY A 370 -3.94 0.15 13.46
N PRO A 371 -4.92 -0.55 14.03
CA PRO A 371 -5.83 -1.41 13.27
C PRO A 371 -6.74 -0.62 12.31
N GLY A 372 -7.27 -1.30 11.30
CA GLY A 372 -8.24 -0.71 10.36
C GLY A 372 -9.53 -0.28 11.08
N GLY A 373 -10.04 0.91 10.77
CA GLY A 373 -11.27 1.45 11.39
C GLY A 373 -11.09 2.11 12.77
N ALA A 374 -9.84 2.30 13.23
CA ALA A 374 -9.54 3.03 14.48
C ALA A 374 -9.62 4.57 14.37
N GLY A 375 -10.09 5.14 13.25
CA GLY A 375 -10.20 6.60 13.07
C GLY A 375 -8.89 7.34 12.79
N LYS A 376 -7.84 6.65 12.31
CA LYS A 376 -6.50 7.25 12.04
C LYS A 376 -6.56 8.46 11.10
N SER A 377 -7.30 8.36 9.99
CA SER A 377 -7.43 9.46 9.03
C SER A 377 -8.05 10.71 9.64
N ILE A 378 -9.08 10.54 10.48
CA ILE A 378 -9.72 11.66 11.21
C ILE A 378 -8.75 12.24 12.24
N ALA A 379 -8.04 11.41 12.99
CA ALA A 379 -7.02 11.85 13.94
C ALA A 379 -5.87 12.62 13.26
N LEU A 380 -5.44 12.19 12.07
CA LEU A 380 -4.42 12.86 11.26
C LEU A 380 -4.95 14.20 10.73
N LYS A 381 -6.17 14.27 10.22
CA LYS A 381 -6.80 15.53 9.78
C LYS A 381 -6.93 16.53 10.93
N ARG A 382 -7.39 16.08 12.11
CA ARG A 382 -7.46 16.92 13.32
C ARG A 382 -6.08 17.44 13.72
N ALA A 383 -5.05 16.59 13.69
CA ALA A 383 -3.67 17.01 13.98
C ALA A 383 -3.17 18.09 13.01
N ALA A 384 -3.46 17.91 11.71
CA ALA A 384 -3.08 18.85 10.67
C ALA A 384 -3.79 20.21 10.84
N TRP A 385 -5.08 20.19 11.15
CA TRP A 385 -5.88 21.39 11.40
C TRP A 385 -5.42 22.14 12.65
N ASP A 386 -5.18 21.43 13.75
CA ASP A 386 -4.73 22.03 15.00
C ASP A 386 -3.32 22.61 14.85
N ALA A 387 -2.41 21.92 14.15
CA ALA A 387 -1.09 22.46 13.82
C ALA A 387 -1.18 23.78 13.02
N ALA A 388 -2.08 23.84 12.03
CA ALA A 388 -2.26 25.03 11.21
C ALA A 388 -2.89 26.20 11.98
N THR A 389 -3.96 25.93 12.71
CA THR A 389 -4.83 26.99 13.27
C THR A 389 -4.48 27.40 14.68
N GLN A 390 -3.99 26.47 15.52
CA GLN A 390 -3.63 26.76 16.90
C GLN A 390 -2.16 27.15 17.06
N LEU A 391 -1.28 26.64 16.18
CA LEU A 391 0.17 26.83 16.27
C LEU A 391 0.78 27.65 15.12
N ASP A 392 -0.04 28.16 14.18
CA ASP A 392 0.41 28.90 12.98
C ASP A 392 1.48 28.16 12.14
N ALA A 393 1.43 26.82 12.16
CA ALA A 393 2.38 26.00 11.41
C ALA A 393 2.07 26.02 9.91
N LEU A 394 3.11 25.99 9.06
CA LEU A 394 2.94 25.78 7.61
C LEU A 394 2.57 24.31 7.35
N ALA A 395 1.30 24.00 7.50
CA ALA A 395 0.73 22.66 7.35
C ALA A 395 0.15 22.45 5.95
N LEU A 396 0.61 21.39 5.29
CA LEU A 396 0.14 20.93 4.00
C LEU A 396 -0.46 19.54 4.16
N TRP A 397 -1.69 19.37 3.72
CA TRP A 397 -2.29 18.06 3.53
C TRP A 397 -1.98 17.55 2.13
N PHE A 398 -1.39 16.36 2.01
CA PHE A 398 -1.12 15.76 0.72
C PHE A 398 -2.38 15.08 0.17
N GLU A 399 -2.81 15.51 -1.02
CA GLU A 399 -3.99 14.96 -1.66
C GLU A 399 -3.72 13.54 -2.21
N PRO A 400 -4.66 12.58 -2.10
CA PRO A 400 -4.44 11.21 -2.53
C PRO A 400 -4.04 11.04 -4.00
N ALA A 401 -4.50 11.93 -4.88
CA ALA A 401 -4.15 11.94 -6.31
C ALA A 401 -2.96 12.86 -6.64
N GLY A 402 -2.33 13.44 -5.62
CA GLY A 402 -1.26 14.42 -5.77
C GLY A 402 0.06 13.81 -6.27
N ALA A 403 0.85 14.64 -6.92
CA ALA A 403 2.24 14.35 -7.29
C ALA A 403 3.20 14.96 -6.26
N LEU A 404 3.65 14.16 -5.29
CA LEU A 404 4.65 14.61 -4.31
C LEU A 404 6.02 14.78 -4.97
N SER A 405 6.51 16.01 -5.05
CA SER A 405 7.92 16.31 -5.42
C SER A 405 8.59 17.10 -4.31
N GLY A 406 9.78 16.64 -3.90
CA GLY A 406 10.60 17.31 -2.91
C GLY A 406 11.09 18.68 -3.36
N GLU A 407 11.29 18.90 -4.66
CA GLU A 407 11.76 20.18 -5.22
C GLU A 407 10.75 21.28 -4.96
N ARG A 408 9.45 20.96 -5.05
CA ARG A 408 8.35 21.90 -4.80
C ARG A 408 8.29 22.30 -3.33
N LEU A 409 8.53 21.36 -2.42
CA LEU A 409 8.60 21.64 -0.98
C LEU A 409 9.81 22.51 -0.64
N ILE A 410 10.94 22.28 -1.30
CA ILE A 410 12.15 23.09 -1.12
C ILE A 410 11.92 24.51 -1.60
N GLU A 411 11.36 24.68 -2.81
CA GLU A 411 11.00 26.00 -3.33
C GLU A 411 10.04 26.73 -2.37
N LEU A 412 9.02 26.03 -1.84
CA LEU A 412 8.11 26.62 -0.86
C LEU A 412 8.83 27.05 0.43
N HIS A 413 9.82 26.28 0.88
CA HIS A 413 10.66 26.66 2.02
C HIS A 413 11.52 27.89 1.70
N GLU A 414 12.09 27.99 0.50
CA GLU A 414 12.86 29.16 0.07
C GLU A 414 12.00 30.43 0.04
N LEU A 415 10.75 30.31 -0.42
CA LEU A 415 9.80 31.42 -0.45
C LEU A 415 9.35 31.87 0.96
N THR A 416 9.07 30.92 1.86
CA THR A 416 8.46 31.19 3.17
C THR A 416 9.47 31.32 4.31
N GLY A 417 10.63 30.66 4.20
CA GLY A 417 11.59 30.46 5.27
C GLY A 417 11.00 29.83 6.53
N ARG A 418 9.92 29.04 6.41
CA ARG A 418 9.25 28.33 7.53
C ARG A 418 9.50 26.82 7.44
N ARG A 419 9.45 26.10 8.57
CA ARG A 419 9.39 24.63 8.56
C ARG A 419 8.09 24.16 7.92
N ILE A 420 8.17 23.15 7.07
CA ILE A 420 7.00 22.57 6.39
C ILE A 420 6.55 21.32 7.15
N PHE A 421 5.25 21.26 7.45
CA PHE A 421 4.59 20.09 8.03
C PHE A 421 3.72 19.43 6.97
N LEU A 422 4.15 18.27 6.48
CA LEU A 422 3.44 17.52 5.44
C LEU A 422 2.68 16.34 6.06
N PHE A 423 1.36 16.37 5.95
CA PHE A 423 0.47 15.31 6.44
C PHE A 423 0.10 14.37 5.29
N VAL A 424 0.37 13.08 5.46
CA VAL A 424 0.17 12.04 4.43
C VAL A 424 -0.65 10.89 4.98
N ASP A 425 -1.92 10.81 4.60
CA ASP A 425 -2.74 9.64 4.91
C ASP A 425 -2.33 8.45 4.02
N ARG A 426 -2.42 7.22 4.55
CA ARG A 426 -1.99 5.98 3.86
C ARG A 426 -0.60 6.09 3.25
N ILE A 427 0.38 6.41 4.11
CA ILE A 427 1.75 6.71 3.70
C ILE A 427 2.41 5.56 2.91
N ALA A 428 1.95 4.31 3.05
CA ALA A 428 2.47 3.18 2.28
C ALA A 428 2.35 3.36 0.76
N LEU A 429 1.26 3.99 0.30
CA LEU A 429 1.02 4.24 -1.14
C LEU A 429 2.03 5.23 -1.73
N HIS A 430 2.63 6.04 -0.89
CA HIS A 430 3.54 7.11 -1.28
C HIS A 430 4.93 6.93 -0.68
N ALA A 431 5.26 5.74 -0.16
CA ALA A 431 6.46 5.50 0.63
C ALA A 431 7.75 5.90 -0.11
N GLU A 432 7.88 5.53 -1.39
CA GLU A 432 9.04 5.90 -2.23
C GLU A 432 9.11 7.41 -2.49
N ARG A 433 7.97 8.05 -2.80
CA ARG A 433 7.89 9.49 -3.06
C ARG A 433 8.22 10.30 -1.81
N VAL A 434 7.70 9.88 -0.65
CA VAL A 434 8.00 10.49 0.64
C VAL A 434 9.47 10.27 1.02
N ALA A 435 10.02 9.08 0.82
CA ALA A 435 11.44 8.80 1.06
C ALA A 435 12.34 9.68 0.19
N ALA A 436 11.98 9.87 -1.09
CA ALA A 436 12.69 10.76 -2.00
C ALA A 436 12.64 12.22 -1.54
N ALA A 437 11.46 12.71 -1.12
CA ALA A 437 11.30 14.06 -0.58
C ALA A 437 12.10 14.28 0.71
N LEU A 438 12.03 13.35 1.67
CA LEU A 438 12.82 13.38 2.91
C LEU A 438 14.33 13.36 2.64
N LYS A 439 14.78 12.54 1.69
CA LYS A 439 16.20 12.46 1.28
C LYS A 439 16.68 13.79 0.69
N LEU A 440 15.88 14.38 -0.20
CA LEU A 440 16.22 15.66 -0.84
C LEU A 440 16.24 16.80 0.18
N ALA A 441 15.23 16.89 1.04
CA ALA A 441 15.17 17.88 2.12
C ALA A 441 16.37 17.75 3.07
N LYS A 442 16.75 16.52 3.44
CA LYS A 442 17.93 16.25 4.28
C LYS A 442 19.23 16.69 3.59
N GLY A 443 19.35 16.44 2.29
CA GLY A 443 20.51 16.86 1.49
C GLY A 443 20.66 18.38 1.39
N GLN A 444 19.55 19.11 1.28
CA GLN A 444 19.53 20.58 1.17
C GLN A 444 19.33 21.30 2.51
N ARG A 445 19.29 20.56 3.64
CA ARG A 445 19.05 21.09 4.99
C ARG A 445 17.75 21.90 5.12
N VAL A 446 16.71 21.46 4.42
CA VAL A 446 15.37 22.04 4.51
C VAL A 446 14.60 21.38 5.66
N PRO A 447 14.08 22.15 6.62
CA PRO A 447 13.30 21.63 7.74
C PRO A 447 11.94 21.11 7.26
N LEU A 448 11.84 19.78 7.14
CA LEU A 448 10.64 19.06 6.73
C LEU A 448 10.24 18.05 7.81
N THR A 449 9.01 18.17 8.31
CA THR A 449 8.39 17.19 9.19
C THR A 449 7.26 16.51 8.44
N VAL A 450 7.37 15.19 8.22
CA VAL A 450 6.30 14.39 7.62
C VAL A 450 5.55 13.65 8.72
N VAL A 451 4.22 13.74 8.69
CA VAL A 451 3.33 13.05 9.62
C VAL A 451 2.42 12.12 8.81
N GLY A 452 2.67 10.81 8.93
CA GLY A 452 1.96 9.77 8.20
C GLY A 452 0.93 9.03 9.06
N ALA A 453 -0.04 8.38 8.42
CA ALA A 453 -0.88 7.37 9.06
C ALA A 453 -0.91 6.07 8.25
N GLU A 454 -0.85 4.91 8.91
CA GLU A 454 -0.91 3.61 8.24
C GLU A 454 -1.42 2.46 9.12
N ARG A 455 -1.86 1.37 8.50
CA ARG A 455 -2.14 0.09 9.17
C ARG A 455 -0.85 -0.61 9.58
N ASP A 456 -0.91 -1.36 10.67
CA ASP A 456 0.25 -2.08 11.21
C ASP A 456 0.90 -3.03 10.19
N THR A 457 0.06 -3.79 9.46
CA THR A 457 0.53 -4.73 8.44
C THR A 457 1.18 -4.03 7.26
N ASP A 458 0.52 -3.00 6.72
CA ASP A 458 0.98 -2.32 5.51
C ASP A 458 2.28 -1.53 5.78
N TRP A 459 2.42 -0.95 6.97
CA TRP A 459 3.67 -0.33 7.43
C TRP A 459 4.84 -1.33 7.46
N ASN A 460 4.59 -2.54 7.97
CA ASN A 460 5.64 -3.54 8.09
C ASN A 460 6.09 -4.09 6.74
N VAL A 461 5.20 -4.16 5.74
CA VAL A 461 5.45 -4.77 4.43
C VAL A 461 5.97 -3.78 3.39
N TYR A 462 5.35 -2.59 3.29
CA TYR A 462 5.58 -1.68 2.16
C TYR A 462 6.45 -0.46 2.52
N CYS A 463 6.64 -0.15 3.81
CA CYS A 463 7.29 1.08 4.25
C CYS A 463 8.77 0.92 4.65
N ASP A 464 9.45 -0.14 4.23
CA ASP A 464 10.86 -0.40 4.58
C ASP A 464 11.81 0.74 4.19
N VAL A 465 11.52 1.43 3.08
CA VAL A 465 12.29 2.61 2.65
C VAL A 465 12.20 3.78 3.63
N LEU A 466 11.06 3.92 4.33
CA LEU A 466 10.81 4.98 5.31
C LEU A 466 11.43 4.67 6.68
N LYS A 467 11.57 3.40 7.06
CA LYS A 467 12.19 2.99 8.33
C LYS A 467 13.62 3.51 8.51
N ARG A 468 14.32 3.79 7.40
CA ARG A 468 15.68 4.37 7.37
C ARG A 468 15.76 5.80 7.93
N PHE A 469 14.63 6.48 8.07
CA PHE A 469 14.55 7.83 8.62
C PHE A 469 14.19 7.85 10.11
N SER A 470 14.29 6.70 10.80
CA SER A 470 14.01 6.57 12.24
C SER A 470 12.67 7.18 12.66
N PRO A 471 11.54 6.67 12.11
CA PRO A 471 10.22 7.22 12.36
C PRO A 471 9.84 7.16 13.85
N HIS A 472 9.21 8.21 14.34
CA HIS A 472 8.56 8.24 15.64
C HIS A 472 7.18 7.59 15.52
N GLU A 473 7.07 6.34 15.95
CA GLU A 473 5.85 5.56 15.83
C GLU A 473 4.91 5.80 17.02
N LEU A 474 3.67 6.17 16.71
CA LEU A 474 2.61 6.44 17.68
C LEU A 474 1.45 5.49 17.42
N ARG A 475 1.12 4.63 18.38
CA ARG A 475 0.06 3.63 18.21
C ARG A 475 -1.30 4.19 18.65
N VAL A 476 -2.25 4.21 17.73
CA VAL A 476 -3.66 4.55 17.98
C VAL A 476 -4.33 3.36 18.65
N ALA A 477 -4.61 3.49 19.94
CA ALA A 477 -5.33 2.50 20.74
C ALA A 477 -6.86 2.60 20.53
N ASN A 478 -7.58 1.68 21.18
CA ASN A 478 -9.04 1.77 21.32
C ASN A 478 -9.43 3.05 22.08
N LEU A 479 -10.68 3.47 21.93
CA LEU A 479 -11.20 4.66 22.61
C LEU A 479 -11.13 4.50 24.14
N SER A 480 -10.65 5.52 24.83
CA SER A 480 -10.76 5.59 26.31
C SER A 480 -12.18 5.96 26.74
N THR A 481 -12.53 5.72 28.01
CA THR A 481 -13.84 6.07 28.57
C THR A 481 -14.18 7.55 28.36
N GLY A 482 -13.23 8.46 28.61
CA GLY A 482 -13.44 9.90 28.37
C GLY A 482 -13.62 10.28 26.90
N GLU A 483 -12.98 9.56 25.98
CA GLU A 483 -13.19 9.75 24.54
C GLU A 483 -14.58 9.24 24.10
N ILE A 484 -15.06 8.14 24.68
CA ILE A 484 -16.43 7.61 24.44
C ILE A 484 -17.48 8.59 24.95
N GLU A 485 -17.29 9.14 26.14
CA GLU A 485 -18.21 10.16 26.68
C GLU A 485 -18.25 11.40 25.78
N SER A 486 -17.10 11.91 25.36
CA SER A 486 -17.04 13.05 24.45
C SER A 486 -17.77 12.78 23.13
N LEU A 487 -17.68 11.55 22.60
CA LEU A 487 -18.39 11.14 21.40
C LEU A 487 -19.91 11.04 21.64
N LEU A 488 -20.34 10.45 22.76
CA LEU A 488 -21.76 10.35 23.12
C LEU A 488 -22.40 11.74 23.31
N ASP A 489 -21.65 12.71 23.85
CA ASP A 489 -22.10 14.10 23.94
C ASP A 489 -22.33 14.72 22.57
N LEU A 490 -21.43 14.48 21.61
CA LEU A 490 -21.60 14.95 20.24
C LEU A 490 -22.81 14.29 19.56
N LEU A 491 -22.99 12.98 19.72
CA LEU A 491 -24.17 12.27 19.21
C LEU A 491 -25.46 12.80 19.83
N GLN A 492 -25.46 13.14 21.12
CA GLN A 492 -26.62 13.73 21.79
C GLN A 492 -26.93 15.12 21.24
N ARG A 493 -25.92 15.98 21.11
CA ARG A 493 -26.06 17.35 20.60
C ARG A 493 -26.63 17.38 19.18
N HIS A 494 -26.27 16.42 18.34
CA HIS A 494 -26.70 16.35 16.95
C HIS A 494 -27.89 15.42 16.70
N GLY A 495 -28.49 14.85 17.76
CA GLY A 495 -29.66 13.98 17.66
C GLY A 495 -29.39 12.67 16.92
N SER A 496 -28.18 12.12 17.09
CA SER A 496 -27.68 10.90 16.45
C SER A 496 -27.54 9.72 17.43
N LEU A 497 -28.04 9.82 18.66
CA LEU A 497 -28.01 8.72 19.65
C LEU A 497 -28.91 7.54 19.27
N GLY A 498 -29.97 7.76 18.48
CA GLY A 498 -30.94 6.72 18.14
C GLY A 498 -31.54 6.04 19.37
N LEU A 499 -31.46 4.71 19.45
CA LEU A 499 -31.96 3.88 20.57
C LEU A 499 -31.25 4.15 21.90
N LEU A 500 -30.01 4.66 21.88
CA LEU A 500 -29.28 5.03 23.10
C LEU A 500 -29.92 6.20 23.85
N SER A 501 -30.79 6.98 23.20
CA SER A 501 -31.47 8.12 23.82
C SER A 501 -32.32 7.75 25.04
N GLY A 502 -32.80 6.50 25.12
CA GLY A 502 -33.60 5.99 26.24
C GLY A 502 -32.80 5.39 27.40
N HIS A 503 -31.48 5.26 27.26
CA HIS A 503 -30.61 4.62 28.26
C HIS A 503 -29.91 5.64 29.16
N SER A 504 -29.56 5.23 30.38
CA SER A 504 -28.74 6.03 31.28
C SER A 504 -27.32 6.20 30.73
N ARG A 505 -26.61 7.25 31.15
CA ARG A 505 -25.27 7.53 30.63
C ARG A 505 -24.27 6.38 30.87
N ALA A 506 -24.39 5.69 32.00
CA ALA A 506 -23.56 4.52 32.31
C ALA A 506 -23.84 3.36 31.34
N GLU A 507 -25.12 3.08 31.06
CA GLU A 507 -25.54 2.05 30.09
C GLU A 507 -25.12 2.42 28.66
N GLN A 508 -25.16 3.70 28.29
CA GLN A 508 -24.67 4.16 26.98
C GLN A 508 -23.18 3.90 26.81
N VAL A 509 -22.37 4.21 27.83
CA VAL A 509 -20.92 3.97 27.82
C VAL A 509 -20.63 2.48 27.77
N GLU A 510 -21.33 1.66 28.57
CA GLU A 510 -21.15 0.21 28.58
C GLU A 510 -21.52 -0.43 27.23
N ALA A 511 -22.67 -0.03 26.65
CA ALA A 511 -23.09 -0.50 25.33
C ALA A 511 -22.09 -0.13 24.23
N PHE A 512 -21.46 1.05 24.34
CA PHE A 512 -20.42 1.46 23.42
C PHE A 512 -19.11 0.68 23.66
N GLN A 513 -18.67 0.49 24.91
CA GLN A 513 -17.44 -0.24 25.25
C GLN A 513 -17.47 -1.70 24.82
N GLN A 514 -18.56 -2.43 25.10
CA GLN A 514 -18.71 -3.84 24.72
C GLN A 514 -18.68 -4.05 23.19
N ARG A 515 -19.07 -3.03 22.42
CA ARG A 515 -19.12 -3.07 20.95
C ARG A 515 -17.92 -2.39 20.29
N ALA A 516 -17.26 -1.46 20.98
CA ALA A 516 -16.12 -0.66 20.50
C ALA A 516 -14.84 -1.47 20.31
N GLU A 517 -14.75 -2.68 20.87
CA GLU A 517 -13.65 -3.61 20.55
C GLU A 517 -13.57 -3.95 19.05
N ARG A 518 -14.67 -3.75 18.28
CA ARG A 518 -14.80 -4.24 16.90
C ARG A 518 -14.62 -3.23 15.77
N GLN A 519 -14.67 -1.91 16.04
CA GLN A 519 -14.34 -0.74 15.17
C GLN A 519 -15.33 0.42 15.39
N LEU A 520 -14.84 1.67 15.31
CA LEU A 520 -15.60 2.89 15.68
C LEU A 520 -16.92 3.08 14.90
N LEU A 521 -16.89 2.92 13.57
CA LEU A 521 -18.09 3.13 12.74
C LEU A 521 -19.17 2.07 12.99
N VAL A 522 -18.76 0.82 13.21
CA VAL A 522 -19.69 -0.29 13.47
C VAL A 522 -20.35 -0.09 14.84
N ALA A 523 -19.56 0.28 15.85
CA ALA A 523 -20.07 0.59 17.18
C ALA A 523 -21.09 1.75 17.17
N LEU A 524 -20.84 2.81 16.38
CA LEU A 524 -21.77 3.92 16.19
C LEU A 524 -23.13 3.45 15.66
N HIS A 525 -23.15 2.64 14.60
CA HIS A 525 -24.41 2.20 13.99
C HIS A 525 -25.14 1.14 14.80
N GLU A 526 -24.45 0.12 15.30
CA GLU A 526 -25.09 -0.94 16.07
C GLU A 526 -25.68 -0.41 17.37
N ALA A 527 -24.99 0.52 18.05
CA ALA A 527 -25.48 1.10 19.29
C ALA A 527 -26.67 2.02 19.06
N THR A 528 -26.68 2.80 17.97
CA THR A 528 -27.74 3.77 17.69
C THR A 528 -28.98 3.16 17.03
N GLN A 529 -28.86 2.08 16.24
CA GLN A 529 -30.00 1.49 15.51
C GLN A 529 -30.47 0.12 16.02
N GLY A 530 -29.70 -0.55 16.89
CA GLY A 530 -30.10 -1.80 17.55
C GLY A 530 -30.20 -3.03 16.63
N LYS A 531 -29.85 -2.89 15.35
CA LYS A 531 -29.64 -4.00 14.40
C LYS A 531 -28.14 -4.20 14.17
N HIS A 532 -27.77 -5.38 13.67
CA HIS A 532 -26.41 -5.59 13.16
C HIS A 532 -26.15 -4.65 11.98
N PHE A 533 -25.00 -3.98 11.98
CA PHE A 533 -24.69 -2.97 10.97
C PHE A 533 -24.70 -3.52 9.55
N GLU A 534 -24.33 -4.80 9.38
CA GLU A 534 -24.34 -5.49 8.09
C GLU A 534 -25.75 -5.56 7.46
N ASP A 535 -26.78 -5.79 8.27
CA ASP A 535 -28.17 -5.92 7.81
C ASP A 535 -28.71 -4.57 7.33
N ILE A 536 -28.38 -3.48 8.04
CA ILE A 536 -28.79 -2.11 7.67
C ILE A 536 -28.22 -1.73 6.30
N VAL A 537 -26.92 -1.99 6.10
CA VAL A 537 -26.23 -1.70 4.83
C VAL A 537 -26.82 -2.52 3.68
N PHE A 538 -27.20 -3.76 3.93
CA PHE A 538 -27.80 -4.62 2.91
C PHE A 538 -29.24 -4.21 2.57
N GLU A 539 -30.07 -3.85 3.56
CA GLU A 539 -31.41 -3.29 3.32
C GLU A 539 -31.34 -2.01 2.47
N GLU A 540 -30.36 -1.14 2.72
CA GLU A 540 -30.14 0.07 1.92
C GLU A 540 -29.77 -0.26 0.47
N TYR A 541 -28.85 -1.21 0.27
CA TYR A 541 -28.51 -1.72 -1.06
C TYR A 541 -29.73 -2.26 -1.81
N GLN A 542 -30.60 -3.02 -1.13
CA GLN A 542 -31.82 -3.58 -1.71
C GLN A 542 -32.86 -2.53 -2.14
N ARG A 543 -32.86 -1.35 -1.50
CA ARG A 543 -33.80 -0.25 -1.81
C ARG A 543 -33.38 0.58 -3.02
N ILE A 544 -32.19 0.38 -3.56
CA ILE A 544 -31.70 1.12 -4.73
C ILE A 544 -32.46 0.65 -5.99
N VAL A 545 -33.14 1.58 -6.63
CA VAL A 545 -33.90 1.39 -7.88
C VAL A 545 -33.45 2.46 -8.88
N PRO A 546 -33.24 2.13 -10.17
CA PRO A 546 -33.44 0.83 -10.84
C PRO A 546 -32.32 -0.19 -10.59
N GLU A 547 -32.54 -1.46 -10.98
CA GLU A 547 -31.58 -2.56 -10.80
C GLU A 547 -30.18 -2.26 -11.40
N GLN A 548 -30.13 -1.49 -12.48
CA GLN A 548 -28.89 -1.01 -13.08
C GLN A 548 -28.07 -0.14 -12.10
N ALA A 549 -28.74 0.73 -11.33
CA ALA A 549 -28.12 1.55 -10.30
C ALA A 549 -27.59 0.71 -9.14
N GLN A 550 -28.35 -0.32 -8.77
CA GLN A 550 -27.97 -1.26 -7.72
C GLN A 550 -26.72 -2.08 -8.11
N ARG A 551 -26.70 -2.65 -9.33
CA ARG A 551 -25.53 -3.38 -9.86
C ARG A 551 -24.30 -2.49 -9.96
N LEU A 552 -24.49 -1.23 -10.37
CA LEU A 552 -23.44 -0.25 -10.44
C LEU A 552 -22.86 0.11 -9.07
N TYR A 553 -23.72 0.26 -8.05
CA TYR A 553 -23.25 0.45 -6.68
C TYR A 553 -22.50 -0.78 -6.17
N LEU A 554 -22.92 -2.00 -6.53
CA LEU A 554 -22.16 -3.22 -6.25
C LEU A 554 -20.77 -3.17 -6.90
N ASP A 555 -20.66 -2.74 -8.17
CA ASP A 555 -19.37 -2.59 -8.85
C ASP A 555 -18.44 -1.62 -8.11
N ILE A 556 -18.97 -0.45 -7.73
CA ILE A 556 -18.25 0.55 -6.95
C ILE A 556 -17.83 -0.04 -5.58
N ALA A 557 -18.73 -0.76 -4.91
CA ALA A 557 -18.46 -1.38 -3.62
C ALA A 557 -17.39 -2.49 -3.72
N THR A 558 -17.43 -3.33 -4.75
CA THR A 558 -16.44 -4.39 -4.98
C THR A 558 -15.02 -3.82 -5.08
N MET A 559 -14.85 -2.63 -5.67
CA MET A 559 -13.53 -1.99 -5.79
C MET A 559 -13.20 -1.14 -4.55
N ASN A 560 -14.17 -0.38 -4.03
CA ASN A 560 -13.95 0.55 -2.92
C ASN A 560 -13.79 -0.14 -1.56
N GLN A 561 -14.10 -1.44 -1.45
CA GLN A 561 -13.73 -2.24 -0.26
C GLN A 561 -12.22 -2.22 0.02
N PHE A 562 -11.40 -2.00 -1.02
CA PHE A 562 -9.95 -1.85 -0.94
C PHE A 562 -9.50 -0.41 -0.69
N VAL A 563 -10.44 0.51 -0.45
CA VAL A 563 -10.20 1.95 -0.23
C VAL A 563 -9.68 2.68 -1.49
N VAL A 564 -9.84 2.08 -2.67
CA VAL A 564 -9.40 2.66 -3.95
C VAL A 564 -10.59 3.39 -4.62
N PRO A 565 -10.42 4.63 -5.12
CA PRO A 565 -11.42 5.26 -5.98
C PRO A 565 -11.60 4.48 -7.28
N VAL A 566 -12.83 4.50 -7.79
CA VAL A 566 -13.21 3.84 -9.05
C VAL A 566 -13.26 4.87 -10.16
N ARG A 567 -12.53 4.68 -11.25
CA ARG A 567 -12.55 5.61 -12.39
C ARG A 567 -13.82 5.46 -13.22
N ALA A 568 -14.29 6.55 -13.80
CA ALA A 568 -15.44 6.55 -14.71
C ALA A 568 -15.22 5.69 -15.96
N GLY A 569 -14.02 5.71 -16.54
CA GLY A 569 -13.69 4.80 -17.65
C GLY A 569 -13.86 3.32 -17.26
N THR A 570 -13.42 2.94 -16.07
CA THR A 570 -13.57 1.57 -15.53
C THR A 570 -15.04 1.20 -15.37
N ILE A 571 -15.85 2.08 -14.79
CA ILE A 571 -17.30 1.86 -14.67
C ILE A 571 -17.96 1.74 -16.04
N SER A 572 -17.63 2.64 -16.98
CA SER A 572 -18.20 2.63 -18.32
C SER A 572 -17.89 1.34 -19.07
N ARG A 573 -16.67 0.79 -18.93
CA ARG A 573 -16.31 -0.53 -19.50
C ARG A 573 -17.08 -1.68 -18.87
N ILE A 574 -17.29 -1.64 -17.55
CA ILE A 574 -17.94 -2.73 -16.79
C ILE A 574 -19.47 -2.71 -16.96
N SER A 575 -20.06 -1.52 -17.04
CA SER A 575 -21.52 -1.30 -17.08
C SER A 575 -22.07 -1.05 -18.49
N GLY A 576 -21.24 -0.58 -19.41
CA GLY A 576 -21.67 -0.09 -20.73
C GLY A 576 -22.40 1.25 -20.71
N ILE A 577 -22.52 1.92 -19.55
CA ILE A 577 -23.25 3.17 -19.39
C ILE A 577 -22.32 4.38 -19.60
N ARG A 578 -22.81 5.46 -20.23
CA ARG A 578 -22.06 6.73 -20.39
C ARG A 578 -22.10 7.56 -19.11
N PHE A 579 -21.06 8.35 -18.87
CA PHE A 579 -21.02 9.29 -17.74
C PHE A 579 -22.19 10.28 -17.74
N GLU A 580 -22.56 10.87 -18.88
CA GLU A 580 -23.66 11.84 -18.94
C GLU A 580 -25.02 11.20 -18.57
N ASP A 581 -25.21 9.93 -18.93
CA ASP A 581 -26.40 9.17 -18.53
C ASP A 581 -26.31 8.77 -17.04
N TYR A 582 -25.11 8.51 -16.53
CA TYR A 582 -24.84 8.31 -15.10
C TYR A 582 -25.30 9.51 -14.26
N GLU A 583 -24.86 10.71 -14.62
CA GLU A 583 -25.20 11.95 -13.91
C GLU A 583 -26.70 12.26 -13.99
N ARG A 584 -27.34 12.03 -15.15
CA ARG A 584 -28.78 12.27 -15.33
C ARG A 584 -29.67 11.26 -14.63
N ASP A 585 -29.37 9.97 -14.79
CA ASP A 585 -30.30 8.88 -14.43
C ASP A 585 -29.96 8.20 -13.10
N PHE A 586 -28.73 8.37 -12.57
CA PHE A 586 -28.22 7.60 -11.44
C PHE A 586 -27.70 8.42 -10.25
N PHE A 587 -27.51 9.74 -10.37
CA PHE A 587 -27.14 10.56 -9.19
C PHE A 587 -28.25 10.64 -8.15
N GLY A 588 -29.52 10.77 -8.53
CA GLY A 588 -30.62 10.80 -7.55
C GLY A 588 -30.66 9.53 -6.68
N PRO A 589 -30.68 8.32 -7.26
CA PRO A 589 -30.66 7.07 -6.49
C PRO A 589 -29.38 6.83 -5.68
N LEU A 590 -28.23 7.39 -6.09
CA LEU A 590 -26.92 7.11 -5.48
C LEU A 590 -26.34 8.27 -4.63
N GLU A 591 -27.02 9.41 -4.53
CA GLU A 591 -26.53 10.66 -3.88
C GLU A 591 -26.07 10.46 -2.43
N ASN A 592 -26.65 9.48 -1.75
CA ASN A 592 -26.37 9.19 -0.33
C ASN A 592 -25.36 8.06 -0.12
N VAL A 593 -24.99 7.34 -1.18
CA VAL A 593 -24.13 6.15 -1.10
C VAL A 593 -22.80 6.30 -1.86
N VAL A 594 -22.76 7.14 -2.91
CA VAL A 594 -21.59 7.35 -3.77
C VAL A 594 -21.14 8.80 -3.75
N LEU A 595 -19.83 9.00 -3.53
CA LEU A 595 -19.13 10.28 -3.62
C LEU A 595 -18.45 10.41 -4.98
N THR A 596 -18.53 11.60 -5.58
CA THR A 596 -17.92 11.93 -6.87
C THR A 596 -16.75 12.89 -6.69
N MET A 597 -15.68 12.63 -7.42
CA MET A 597 -14.49 13.47 -7.45
C MET A 597 -13.95 13.54 -8.88
N ARG A 598 -13.11 14.51 -9.17
CA ARG A 598 -12.43 14.63 -10.46
C ARG A 598 -10.93 14.56 -10.25
N ASP A 599 -10.28 13.70 -11.02
CA ASP A 599 -8.82 13.60 -11.04
C ASP A 599 -8.23 14.82 -11.75
N PRO A 600 -7.32 15.58 -11.11
CA PRO A 600 -6.80 16.83 -11.66
C PRO A 600 -5.75 16.64 -12.77
N TYR A 601 -5.22 15.43 -12.96
CA TYR A 601 -4.17 15.11 -13.93
C TYR A 601 -4.73 14.41 -15.16
N THR A 602 -5.53 13.36 -14.96
CA THR A 602 -6.18 12.63 -16.06
C THR A 602 -7.42 13.36 -16.55
N GLY A 603 -8.04 14.19 -15.69
CA GLY A 603 -9.30 14.87 -15.95
C GLY A 603 -10.54 13.96 -15.80
N ASP A 604 -10.33 12.69 -15.42
CA ASP A 604 -11.37 11.67 -15.29
C ASP A 604 -12.18 11.85 -14.00
N TYR A 605 -13.45 11.47 -14.05
CA TYR A 605 -14.25 11.36 -12.83
C TYR A 605 -13.90 10.07 -12.07
N GLN A 606 -13.97 10.15 -10.74
CA GLN A 606 -13.72 9.06 -9.81
C GLN A 606 -14.88 8.95 -8.81
N TYR A 607 -15.19 7.72 -8.42
CA TYR A 607 -16.29 7.38 -7.53
C TYR A 607 -15.80 6.63 -6.30
N ARG A 608 -16.42 6.87 -5.15
CA ARG A 608 -16.16 6.12 -3.91
C ARG A 608 -17.47 5.82 -3.21
N ALA A 609 -17.56 4.67 -2.56
CA ALA A 609 -18.63 4.47 -1.58
C ALA A 609 -18.37 5.37 -0.36
N ARG A 610 -19.39 5.61 0.47
CA ARG A 610 -19.26 6.41 1.70
C ARG A 610 -18.09 5.95 2.59
N HIS A 611 -17.91 4.63 2.70
CA HIS A 611 -16.80 4.06 3.45
C HIS A 611 -16.45 2.66 2.91
N SER A 612 -15.17 2.31 2.91
CA SER A 612 -14.68 1.00 2.47
C SER A 612 -15.27 -0.21 3.24
N ARG A 613 -15.71 -0.04 4.50
CA ARG A 613 -16.35 -1.12 5.27
C ARG A 613 -17.78 -1.35 4.81
N VAL A 614 -18.52 -0.28 4.53
CA VAL A 614 -19.85 -0.35 3.92
C VAL A 614 -19.75 -1.08 2.59
N ALA A 615 -18.78 -0.70 1.75
CA ALA A 615 -18.49 -1.36 0.49
C ALA A 615 -18.18 -2.87 0.66
N GLN A 616 -17.40 -3.23 1.68
CA GLN A 616 -17.10 -4.64 1.99
C GLN A 616 -18.35 -5.43 2.40
N PHE A 617 -19.24 -4.86 3.21
CA PHE A 617 -20.48 -5.51 3.62
C PHE A 617 -21.45 -5.67 2.46
N VAL A 618 -21.61 -4.65 1.62
CA VAL A 618 -22.40 -4.74 0.38
C VAL A 618 -21.89 -5.89 -0.48
N PHE A 619 -20.59 -5.97 -0.75
CA PHE A 619 -20.02 -7.06 -1.56
C PHE A 619 -20.28 -8.44 -0.94
N ARG A 620 -20.01 -8.62 0.36
CA ARG A 620 -20.18 -9.92 1.04
C ARG A 620 -21.64 -10.39 1.08
N ARG A 621 -22.59 -9.47 1.20
CA ARG A 621 -24.01 -9.82 1.35
C ARG A 621 -24.75 -9.91 0.01
N ALA A 622 -24.35 -9.09 -0.97
CA ALA A 622 -24.87 -9.16 -2.33
C ALA A 622 -24.32 -10.35 -3.12
N CYS A 623 -23.07 -10.76 -2.86
CA CYS A 623 -22.46 -11.97 -3.42
C CYS A 623 -22.31 -13.03 -2.31
N ALA A 624 -23.37 -13.80 -2.07
CA ALA A 624 -23.42 -14.75 -0.96
C ALA A 624 -22.65 -16.04 -1.26
N THR A 625 -22.65 -16.47 -2.53
CA THR A 625 -21.99 -17.71 -2.98
C THR A 625 -20.61 -17.44 -3.58
N ASP A 626 -19.75 -18.46 -3.62
CA ASP A 626 -18.41 -18.35 -4.22
C ASP A 626 -18.49 -18.14 -5.74
N ASP A 627 -19.52 -18.68 -6.40
CA ASP A 627 -19.81 -18.44 -7.82
C ASP A 627 -20.16 -16.98 -8.08
N GLU A 628 -21.02 -16.37 -7.27
CA GLU A 628 -21.37 -14.95 -7.39
C GLU A 628 -20.16 -14.04 -7.11
N LYS A 629 -19.37 -14.34 -6.06
CA LYS A 629 -18.15 -13.59 -5.74
C LYS A 629 -17.16 -13.67 -6.88
N SER A 630 -16.86 -14.88 -7.37
CA SER A 630 -15.88 -15.08 -8.44
C SER A 630 -16.36 -14.46 -9.76
N ALA A 631 -17.64 -14.59 -10.12
CA ALA A 631 -18.22 -13.94 -11.29
C ALA A 631 -18.12 -12.42 -11.21
N GLN A 632 -18.44 -11.83 -10.06
CA GLN A 632 -18.32 -10.39 -9.84
C GLN A 632 -16.85 -9.94 -9.92
N LEU A 633 -15.92 -10.64 -9.27
CA LEU A 633 -14.49 -10.32 -9.34
C LEU A 633 -13.94 -10.43 -10.77
N ILE A 634 -14.28 -11.49 -11.51
CA ILE A 634 -13.88 -11.68 -12.91
C ILE A 634 -14.42 -10.55 -13.79
N ARG A 635 -15.68 -10.17 -13.59
CA ARG A 635 -16.30 -9.04 -14.30
C ARG A 635 -15.57 -7.73 -14.03
N ILE A 636 -15.21 -7.45 -12.78
CA ILE A 636 -14.40 -6.26 -12.45
C ILE A 636 -13.04 -6.33 -13.15
N ILE A 637 -12.30 -7.44 -13.00
CA ILE A 637 -10.96 -7.63 -13.59
C ILE A 637 -10.96 -7.37 -15.10
N ASN A 638 -11.95 -7.90 -15.82
CA ASN A 638 -12.07 -7.73 -17.26
C ASN A 638 -12.29 -6.27 -17.70
N GLY A 639 -12.77 -5.41 -16.79
CA GLY A 639 -12.97 -3.98 -17.02
C GLY A 639 -11.84 -3.08 -16.52
N LEU A 640 -10.83 -3.60 -15.83
CA LEU A 640 -9.69 -2.80 -15.32
C LEU A 640 -8.68 -2.48 -16.43
N ASP A 641 -8.05 -1.30 -16.34
CA ASP A 641 -6.85 -0.94 -17.11
C ASP A 641 -5.68 -0.70 -16.15
N PRO A 642 -4.88 -1.73 -15.83
CA PRO A 642 -3.73 -1.65 -14.92
C PRO A 642 -2.61 -0.68 -15.35
N GLY A 643 -2.73 0.01 -16.50
CA GLY A 643 -1.88 1.17 -16.77
C GLY A 643 -2.20 2.37 -15.86
N TYR A 644 -3.38 2.40 -15.25
CA TYR A 644 -3.76 3.37 -14.22
C TYR A 644 -3.48 2.80 -12.84
N SER A 645 -2.90 3.61 -11.95
CA SER A 645 -2.44 3.12 -10.65
C SER A 645 -3.59 2.63 -9.76
N THR A 646 -4.77 3.27 -9.87
CA THR A 646 -5.97 2.85 -9.15
C THR A 646 -6.43 1.46 -9.57
N ASP A 647 -6.45 1.19 -10.88
CA ASP A 647 -6.93 -0.07 -11.42
C ASP A 647 -5.92 -1.20 -11.14
N ASP A 648 -4.61 -0.92 -11.23
CA ASP A 648 -3.57 -1.86 -10.85
C ASP A 648 -3.64 -2.21 -9.36
N GLN A 649 -3.86 -1.22 -8.50
CA GLN A 649 -4.02 -1.46 -7.07
C GLN A 649 -5.23 -2.35 -6.76
N VAL A 650 -6.39 -2.07 -7.39
CA VAL A 650 -7.58 -2.92 -7.26
C VAL A 650 -7.27 -4.35 -7.70
N LEU A 651 -6.59 -4.53 -8.83
CA LEU A 651 -6.20 -5.85 -9.31
C LEU A 651 -5.30 -6.57 -8.30
N GLN A 652 -4.26 -5.91 -7.79
CA GLN A 652 -3.34 -6.46 -6.78
C GLN A 652 -4.06 -6.86 -5.49
N ASP A 653 -5.06 -6.07 -5.07
CA ASP A 653 -5.83 -6.33 -3.86
C ASP A 653 -6.85 -7.47 -4.03
N ILE A 654 -7.44 -7.62 -5.22
CA ILE A 654 -8.31 -8.75 -5.57
C ILE A 654 -7.52 -10.06 -5.55
N VAL A 655 -6.33 -10.08 -6.13
CA VAL A 655 -5.52 -11.31 -6.27
C VAL A 655 -4.74 -11.66 -5.00
N ARG A 656 -5.00 -11.05 -3.83
CA ARG A 656 -4.25 -11.38 -2.60
C ARG A 656 -4.50 -12.83 -2.16
N GLY A 657 -3.55 -13.72 -2.48
CA GLY A 657 -3.65 -15.17 -2.26
C GLY A 657 -4.19 -15.66 -0.93
N ARG A 658 -3.68 -15.17 0.21
CA ARG A 658 -4.18 -15.59 1.53
C ARG A 658 -5.63 -15.18 1.76
N LYS A 659 -5.95 -13.92 1.45
CA LYS A 659 -7.31 -13.38 1.63
C LYS A 659 -8.30 -14.14 0.74
N LEU A 660 -7.95 -14.37 -0.53
CA LEU A 660 -8.81 -15.10 -1.44
C LEU A 660 -9.00 -16.56 -1.02
N SER A 661 -7.98 -17.19 -0.42
CA SER A 661 -8.09 -18.56 0.13
C SER A 661 -8.94 -18.66 1.40
N GLU A 662 -9.17 -17.55 2.09
CA GLU A 662 -10.05 -17.45 3.27
C GLU A 662 -11.48 -17.07 2.87
N ASP A 663 -11.63 -16.21 1.85
CA ASP A 663 -12.92 -15.67 1.40
C ASP A 663 -13.71 -16.64 0.49
N LEU A 664 -13.02 -17.56 -0.21
CA LEU A 664 -13.60 -18.59 -1.08
C LEU A 664 -13.34 -19.99 -0.50
N SER A 665 -14.39 -20.81 -0.47
CA SER A 665 -14.35 -22.21 -0.05
C SER A 665 -14.08 -23.16 -1.23
N ASP A 666 -14.53 -22.80 -2.44
CA ASP A 666 -14.22 -23.53 -3.67
C ASP A 666 -12.90 -23.06 -4.31
N VAL A 667 -12.05 -24.03 -4.66
CA VAL A 667 -10.75 -23.79 -5.29
C VAL A 667 -10.90 -23.38 -6.75
N GLU A 668 -11.89 -23.90 -7.48
CA GLU A 668 -12.07 -23.58 -8.90
C GLU A 668 -12.58 -22.14 -9.09
N ALA A 669 -13.47 -21.67 -8.22
CA ALA A 669 -13.86 -20.26 -8.16
C ALA A 669 -12.64 -19.33 -8.03
N GLY A 670 -11.70 -19.65 -7.14
CA GLY A 670 -10.44 -18.89 -6.99
C GLY A 670 -9.53 -18.98 -8.22
N ARG A 671 -9.38 -20.18 -8.81
CA ARG A 671 -8.60 -20.38 -10.05
C ARG A 671 -9.18 -19.59 -11.22
N ALA A 672 -10.50 -19.50 -11.33
CA ALA A 672 -11.16 -18.70 -12.38
C ALA A 672 -10.81 -17.21 -12.27
N VAL A 673 -10.76 -16.66 -11.04
CA VAL A 673 -10.32 -15.28 -10.78
C VAL A 673 -8.87 -15.08 -11.23
N TYR A 674 -7.96 -16.00 -10.90
CA TYR A 674 -6.56 -15.89 -11.33
C TYR A 674 -6.37 -16.04 -12.85
N ARG A 675 -7.11 -16.94 -13.51
CA ARG A 675 -7.10 -17.05 -14.97
C ARG A 675 -7.53 -15.75 -15.63
N ALA A 676 -8.56 -15.09 -15.11
CA ALA A 676 -8.98 -13.78 -15.59
C ALA A 676 -7.89 -12.71 -15.35
N ALA A 677 -7.27 -12.69 -14.17
CA ALA A 677 -6.19 -11.75 -13.86
C ALA A 677 -4.95 -11.93 -14.77
N VAL A 678 -4.54 -13.17 -15.06
CA VAL A 678 -3.43 -13.47 -15.97
C VAL A 678 -3.79 -13.14 -17.42
N ALA A 679 -5.05 -13.32 -17.82
CA ALA A 679 -5.51 -12.89 -19.15
C ALA A 679 -5.50 -11.36 -19.29
N ALA A 680 -5.87 -10.63 -18.24
CA ALA A 680 -5.88 -9.17 -18.23
C ALA A 680 -4.46 -8.56 -18.19
N VAL A 681 -3.53 -9.19 -17.47
CA VAL A 681 -2.12 -8.79 -17.37
C VAL A 681 -1.19 -9.99 -17.57
N PRO A 682 -0.85 -10.31 -18.83
CA PRO A 682 0.10 -11.37 -19.12
C PRO A 682 1.47 -11.07 -18.49
N ALA A 683 2.18 -12.11 -18.07
CA ALA A 683 3.55 -12.04 -17.57
C ALA A 683 3.77 -11.12 -16.34
N HIS A 684 2.81 -11.07 -15.41
CA HIS A 684 2.94 -10.31 -14.16
C HIS A 684 3.38 -11.20 -12.98
N ALA A 685 4.62 -11.01 -12.50
CA ALA A 685 5.22 -11.86 -11.46
C ALA A 685 4.40 -11.88 -10.14
N HIS A 686 3.84 -10.74 -9.74
CA HIS A 686 3.05 -10.62 -8.51
C HIS A 686 1.77 -11.47 -8.56
N ILE A 687 1.07 -11.53 -9.70
CA ILE A 687 -0.17 -12.30 -9.83
C ILE A 687 0.14 -13.80 -9.71
N LEU A 688 1.20 -14.26 -10.39
CA LEU A 688 1.64 -15.65 -10.31
C LEU A 688 2.11 -16.04 -8.91
N GLN A 689 2.85 -15.14 -8.23
CA GLN A 689 3.25 -15.34 -6.84
C GLN A 689 2.04 -15.51 -5.93
N HIS A 690 1.05 -14.64 -6.04
CA HIS A 690 -0.13 -14.73 -5.20
C HIS A 690 -1.03 -15.92 -5.54
N TRP A 691 -1.09 -16.35 -6.80
CA TRP A 691 -1.74 -17.60 -7.18
C TRP A 691 -1.04 -18.80 -6.53
N ALA A 692 0.30 -18.83 -6.52
CA ALA A 692 1.05 -19.85 -5.81
C ALA A 692 0.74 -19.85 -4.29
N ILE A 693 0.63 -18.67 -3.67
CA ILE A 693 0.23 -18.54 -2.26
C ILE A 693 -1.20 -19.07 -2.05
N PHE A 694 -2.13 -18.77 -2.94
CA PHE A 694 -3.50 -19.29 -2.89
C PHE A 694 -3.52 -20.82 -2.93
N GLU A 695 -2.87 -21.43 -3.92
CA GLU A 695 -2.80 -22.90 -4.05
C GLU A 695 -2.11 -23.55 -2.85
N ALA A 696 -1.14 -22.87 -2.23
CA ALA A 696 -0.45 -23.39 -1.06
C ALA A 696 -1.26 -23.30 0.24
N HIS A 697 -2.20 -22.36 0.35
CA HIS A 697 -2.97 -22.08 1.57
C HIS A 697 -4.39 -22.61 1.56
N HIS A 698 -5.01 -22.73 0.39
CA HIS A 698 -6.39 -23.22 0.25
C HIS A 698 -6.48 -24.70 0.64
N ARG A 699 -7.56 -25.11 1.32
CA ARG A 699 -7.76 -26.49 1.82
C ARG A 699 -7.69 -27.55 0.71
N HIS A 700 -8.19 -27.19 -0.48
CA HIS A 700 -8.21 -28.04 -1.68
C HIS A 700 -7.21 -27.59 -2.76
N GLY A 701 -6.22 -26.76 -2.40
CA GLY A 701 -5.19 -26.29 -3.32
C GLY A 701 -4.12 -27.34 -3.65
N SER A 702 -3.35 -27.10 -4.72
CA SER A 702 -2.32 -28.02 -5.22
C SER A 702 -0.91 -27.49 -4.97
N LEU A 703 -0.15 -28.14 -4.07
CA LEU A 703 1.25 -27.75 -3.81
C LEU A 703 2.18 -27.91 -5.03
N PRO A 704 2.05 -28.93 -5.90
CA PRO A 704 2.80 -28.99 -7.16
C PRO A 704 2.51 -27.81 -8.09
N GLU A 705 1.24 -27.41 -8.21
CA GLU A 705 0.85 -26.24 -9.02
C GLU A 705 1.41 -24.95 -8.42
N ALA A 706 1.36 -24.81 -7.08
CA ALA A 706 1.95 -23.68 -6.37
C ALA A 706 3.45 -23.54 -6.68
N GLU A 707 4.21 -24.64 -6.72
CA GLU A 707 5.63 -24.61 -7.06
C GLU A 707 5.87 -24.16 -8.50
N ASP A 708 5.10 -24.69 -9.46
CA ASP A 708 5.23 -24.29 -10.87
C ASP A 708 4.93 -22.80 -11.08
N LEU A 709 3.85 -22.30 -10.45
CA LEU A 709 3.48 -20.88 -10.48
C LEU A 709 4.56 -20.01 -9.83
N ALA A 710 5.11 -20.41 -8.69
CA ALA A 710 6.18 -19.68 -8.02
C ALA A 710 7.49 -19.67 -8.83
N ARG A 711 7.79 -20.76 -9.57
CA ARG A 711 8.90 -20.80 -10.53
C ARG A 711 8.68 -19.84 -11.69
N LYS A 712 7.50 -19.85 -12.33
CA LYS A 712 7.17 -18.88 -13.39
C LYS A 712 7.26 -17.44 -12.90
N ALA A 713 6.80 -17.16 -11.67
CA ALA A 713 6.96 -15.85 -11.03
C ALA A 713 8.44 -15.47 -10.84
N ARG A 714 9.28 -16.44 -10.46
CA ARG A 714 10.74 -16.27 -10.29
C ARG A 714 11.44 -15.96 -11.61
N ASP A 715 11.03 -16.59 -12.71
CA ASP A 715 11.60 -16.35 -14.04
C ASP A 715 11.34 -14.91 -14.50
N LEU A 716 10.18 -14.35 -14.16
CA LEU A 716 9.83 -12.96 -14.46
C LEU A 716 10.52 -11.95 -13.52
N ALA A 717 10.75 -12.31 -12.25
CA ALA A 717 11.41 -11.44 -11.27
C ALA A 717 12.52 -12.17 -10.47
N PRO A 718 13.70 -12.39 -11.07
CA PRO A 718 14.77 -13.23 -10.51
C PRO A 718 15.50 -12.67 -9.28
N ARG A 719 15.16 -11.46 -8.82
CA ARG A 719 15.80 -10.82 -7.65
C ARG A 719 14.82 -10.46 -6.52
N SER A 720 13.54 -10.81 -6.66
CA SER A 720 12.53 -10.50 -5.64
C SER A 720 12.67 -11.41 -4.42
N ASN A 721 13.00 -10.83 -3.25
CA ASN A 721 13.07 -11.58 -1.98
C ASN A 721 11.72 -12.18 -1.58
N SER A 722 10.61 -11.50 -1.89
CA SER A 722 9.25 -11.98 -1.58
C SER A 722 8.92 -13.27 -2.33
N ILE A 723 9.31 -13.37 -3.61
CA ILE A 723 9.10 -14.57 -4.43
C ILE A 723 10.00 -15.71 -3.95
N ILE A 724 11.28 -15.43 -3.63
CA ILE A 724 12.20 -16.43 -3.06
C ILE A 724 11.63 -16.99 -1.74
N HIS A 725 11.16 -16.12 -0.87
CA HIS A 725 10.51 -16.50 0.39
C HIS A 725 9.28 -17.38 0.16
N THR A 726 8.45 -17.02 -0.83
CA THR A 726 7.28 -17.82 -1.23
C THR A 726 7.69 -19.22 -1.70
N GLN A 727 8.74 -19.34 -2.53
CA GLN A 727 9.29 -20.64 -2.95
C GLN A 727 9.76 -21.48 -1.76
N ALA A 728 10.44 -20.86 -0.80
CA ALA A 728 10.90 -21.55 0.41
C ALA A 728 9.73 -22.08 1.26
N GLU A 729 8.67 -21.29 1.45
CA GLU A 729 7.48 -21.74 2.19
C GLU A 729 6.72 -22.85 1.46
N ILE A 730 6.62 -22.80 0.13
CA ILE A 730 6.00 -23.87 -0.66
C ILE A 730 6.82 -25.16 -0.53
N ALA A 731 8.14 -25.08 -0.69
CA ALA A 731 9.04 -26.23 -0.53
C ALA A 731 8.93 -26.84 0.89
N ARG A 732 8.90 -26.01 1.93
CA ARG A 732 8.66 -26.46 3.32
C ARG A 732 7.33 -27.17 3.47
N ARG A 733 6.23 -26.63 2.92
CA ARG A 733 4.91 -27.28 2.96
C ARG A 733 4.90 -28.61 2.20
N ARG A 734 5.56 -28.69 1.05
CA ARG A 734 5.72 -29.94 0.30
C ARG A 734 6.46 -30.99 1.11
N ALA A 735 7.56 -30.61 1.76
CA ALA A 735 8.29 -31.51 2.65
C ALA A 735 7.41 -32.08 3.77
N ASN A 736 6.48 -31.29 4.32
CA ASN A 736 5.59 -31.73 5.39
C ASN A 736 4.40 -32.59 4.91
N ALA A 737 4.01 -32.48 3.64
CA ALA A 737 2.92 -33.25 3.05
C ALA A 737 3.40 -34.55 2.35
N GLU A 738 4.68 -34.63 2.03
CA GLU A 738 5.31 -35.75 1.33
C GLU A 738 5.58 -36.93 2.27
N ARG A 739 5.49 -38.16 1.74
CA ARG A 739 5.74 -39.40 2.49
C ARG A 739 7.09 -40.02 2.18
N SER A 740 7.63 -39.77 0.98
CA SER A 740 8.93 -40.30 0.59
C SER A 740 10.08 -39.58 1.31
N PRO A 741 10.90 -40.26 2.12
CA PRO A 741 11.98 -39.62 2.87
C PRO A 741 13.00 -38.87 1.98
N VAL A 742 13.24 -39.39 0.77
CA VAL A 742 14.17 -38.77 -0.19
C VAL A 742 13.62 -37.45 -0.71
N LEU A 743 12.33 -37.40 -1.04
CA LEU A 743 11.68 -36.18 -1.52
C LEU A 743 11.52 -35.16 -0.40
N VAL A 744 11.23 -35.60 0.83
CA VAL A 744 11.22 -34.72 2.02
C VAL A 744 12.56 -34.01 2.18
N GLU A 745 13.67 -34.75 2.14
CA GLU A 745 15.02 -34.19 2.26
C GLU A 745 15.34 -33.24 1.10
N GLN A 746 14.94 -33.60 -0.12
CA GLN A 746 15.09 -32.76 -1.31
C GLN A 746 14.35 -31.42 -1.15
N PHE A 747 13.08 -31.44 -0.74
CA PHE A 747 12.29 -30.21 -0.57
C PHE A 747 12.80 -29.36 0.61
N ARG A 748 13.28 -29.98 1.69
CA ARG A 748 13.94 -29.26 2.80
C ARG A 748 15.23 -28.58 2.34
N LYS A 749 16.05 -29.28 1.55
CA LYS A 749 17.26 -28.70 0.96
C LYS A 749 16.93 -27.51 0.07
N GLN A 750 15.92 -27.63 -0.78
CA GLN A 750 15.43 -26.51 -1.61
C GLN A 750 14.96 -25.33 -0.75
N ALA A 751 14.22 -25.58 0.35
CA ALA A 751 13.78 -24.52 1.26
C ALA A 751 14.96 -23.78 1.91
N HIS A 752 15.99 -24.51 2.36
CA HIS A 752 17.23 -23.90 2.89
C HIS A 752 17.95 -23.06 1.83
N GLU A 753 18.19 -23.62 0.64
CA GLU A 753 18.86 -22.93 -0.47
C GLU A 753 18.16 -21.60 -0.79
N ARG A 754 16.82 -21.60 -0.87
CA ARG A 754 16.03 -20.38 -1.12
C ARG A 754 16.12 -19.38 0.04
N LEU A 755 16.03 -19.83 1.29
CA LEU A 755 16.16 -18.92 2.44
C LEU A 755 17.57 -18.29 2.52
N ASP A 756 18.60 -19.00 2.07
CA ASP A 756 19.98 -18.50 2.03
C ASP A 756 20.23 -17.50 0.90
N GLU A 757 19.46 -17.56 -0.19
CA GLU A 757 19.47 -16.53 -1.24
C GLU A 757 18.91 -15.17 -0.76
N VAL A 758 18.11 -15.15 0.31
CA VAL A 758 17.54 -13.90 0.85
C VAL A 758 18.66 -13.04 1.47
N ARG A 759 19.05 -11.99 0.76
CA ARG A 759 20.26 -11.17 1.01
C ARG A 759 20.34 -10.50 2.39
N SER A 760 19.23 -10.40 3.13
CA SER A 760 19.20 -9.78 4.45
C SER A 760 19.20 -10.84 5.54
N SER A 761 20.34 -11.02 6.22
CA SER A 761 20.47 -11.90 7.40
C SER A 761 19.63 -11.43 8.61
N LYS A 762 19.05 -10.23 8.52
CA LYS A 762 18.20 -9.58 9.51
C LYS A 762 16.73 -9.47 9.08
N ASP A 763 16.32 -10.10 7.98
CA ASP A 763 14.91 -10.12 7.59
C ASP A 763 14.09 -10.96 8.61
N PRO A 764 13.14 -10.35 9.36
CA PRO A 764 12.32 -11.06 10.34
C PRO A 764 11.54 -12.23 9.75
N ILE A 765 11.04 -12.07 8.53
CA ILE A 765 10.17 -13.03 7.87
C ILE A 765 10.99 -14.25 7.45
N ALA A 766 12.18 -14.03 6.88
CA ALA A 766 13.09 -15.11 6.52
C ALA A 766 13.62 -15.86 7.75
N LEU A 767 13.95 -15.16 8.84
CA LEU A 767 14.35 -15.78 10.10
C LEU A 767 13.24 -16.66 10.68
N THR A 768 12.00 -16.15 10.71
CA THR A 768 10.83 -16.90 11.20
C THR A 768 10.59 -18.16 10.36
N SER A 769 10.74 -18.07 9.03
CA SER A 769 10.63 -19.23 8.14
C SER A 769 11.75 -20.26 8.32
N ARG A 770 12.99 -19.80 8.56
CA ARG A 770 14.11 -20.70 8.95
C ARG A 770 13.78 -21.45 10.25
N CYS A 771 13.26 -20.76 11.28
CA CYS A 771 12.83 -21.41 12.52
C CYS A 771 11.78 -22.50 12.26
N LYS A 772 10.75 -22.18 11.45
CA LYS A 772 9.69 -23.15 11.10
C LYS A 772 10.24 -24.40 10.42
N LEU A 773 11.16 -24.24 9.47
CA LEU A 773 11.80 -25.35 8.76
C LEU A 773 12.62 -26.25 9.71
N VAL A 774 13.41 -25.66 10.60
CA VAL A 774 14.19 -26.43 11.58
C VAL A 774 13.27 -27.15 12.57
N ILE A 775 12.15 -26.54 12.98
CA ILE A 775 11.14 -27.19 13.83
C ILE A 775 10.47 -28.37 13.11
N ASP A 776 10.19 -28.25 11.82
CA ASP A 776 9.67 -29.35 11.00
C ASP A 776 10.66 -30.54 10.96
N GLU A 777 11.96 -30.25 10.82
CA GLU A 777 13.02 -31.26 10.87
C GLU A 777 13.11 -31.94 12.25
N ILE A 778 13.03 -31.17 13.34
CA ILE A 778 13.04 -31.69 14.70
C ILE A 778 11.88 -32.65 14.93
N ALA A 779 10.67 -32.30 14.48
CA ALA A 779 9.49 -33.16 14.63
C ALA A 779 9.70 -34.51 13.95
N THR A 780 10.13 -34.52 12.68
CA THR A 780 10.38 -35.77 11.94
C THR A 780 11.52 -36.60 12.52
N LEU A 781 12.61 -35.96 12.96
CA LEU A 781 13.73 -36.67 13.60
C LEU A 781 13.30 -37.30 14.92
N GLY A 782 12.47 -36.60 15.71
CA GLY A 782 11.92 -37.11 16.96
C GLY A 782 11.05 -38.35 16.77
N GLU A 783 10.20 -38.37 15.73
CA GLU A 783 9.38 -39.53 15.36
C GLU A 783 10.24 -40.73 14.94
N ALA A 784 11.21 -40.54 14.05
CA ALA A 784 12.08 -41.61 13.55
C ALA A 784 12.95 -42.24 14.66
N LEU A 785 13.40 -41.45 15.64
CA LEU A 785 14.18 -41.92 16.78
C LEU A 785 13.37 -42.78 17.77
N ASP A 786 12.05 -42.60 17.85
CA ASP A 786 11.16 -43.43 18.68
C ASP A 786 10.89 -44.79 18.00
N GLU A 787 10.71 -44.80 16.67
CA GLU A 787 10.40 -46.03 15.90
C GLU A 787 11.57 -47.02 15.83
N ARG A 788 12.82 -46.55 15.81
CA ARG A 788 14.02 -47.38 15.59
C ARG A 788 14.61 -48.07 16.83
N GLY A 789 14.05 -47.87 18.03
CA GLY A 789 14.44 -48.63 19.23
C GLY A 789 15.97 -48.66 19.53
N THR A 790 16.44 -49.75 20.15
CA THR A 790 17.83 -49.95 20.64
C THR A 790 18.87 -50.36 19.59
N GLU A 791 18.75 -49.89 18.36
CA GLU A 791 19.67 -50.27 17.28
C GLU A 791 21.04 -49.56 17.36
N ARG A 792 22.11 -50.22 16.88
CA ARG A 792 23.45 -49.62 16.77
C ARG A 792 23.46 -48.58 15.65
N GLY A 793 23.55 -47.29 16.01
CA GLY A 793 23.55 -46.16 15.07
C GLY A 793 22.84 -44.92 15.61
N THR A 794 21.92 -45.12 16.58
CA THR A 794 21.06 -44.09 17.19
C THR A 794 21.84 -42.98 17.92
N GLU A 795 23.09 -43.21 18.37
CA GLU A 795 23.90 -42.20 19.06
C GLU A 795 24.21 -40.96 18.21
N ARG A 796 24.56 -41.16 16.94
CA ARG A 796 24.84 -40.05 16.01
C ARG A 796 23.57 -39.27 15.68
N GLU A 797 22.45 -39.98 15.52
CA GLU A 797 21.15 -39.39 15.23
C GLU A 797 20.59 -38.61 16.43
N LEU A 798 20.80 -39.08 17.66
CA LEU A 798 20.47 -38.36 18.90
C LEU A 798 21.31 -37.08 19.07
N ALA A 799 22.61 -37.14 18.74
CA ALA A 799 23.47 -35.96 18.74
C ALA A 799 23.04 -34.94 17.67
N PHE A 800 22.64 -35.42 16.49
CA PHE A 800 22.12 -34.58 15.42
C PHE A 800 20.79 -33.91 15.80
N PHE A 801 19.86 -34.66 16.39
CA PHE A 801 18.60 -34.13 16.96
C PHE A 801 18.87 -33.01 17.97
N ALA A 802 19.77 -33.25 18.94
CA ALA A 802 20.12 -32.24 19.94
C ALA A 802 20.70 -30.96 19.32
N THR A 803 21.51 -31.11 18.27
CA THR A 803 22.10 -29.99 17.50
C THR A 803 21.04 -29.18 16.77
N LYS A 804 20.07 -29.84 16.12
CA LYS A 804 18.97 -29.17 15.41
C LYS A 804 18.07 -28.36 16.35
N VAL A 805 17.73 -28.93 17.51
CA VAL A 805 16.96 -28.18 18.52
C VAL A 805 17.75 -26.96 19.02
N LYS A 806 19.08 -27.06 19.17
CA LYS A 806 19.91 -25.90 19.55
C LYS A 806 19.86 -24.82 18.47
N SER A 807 19.97 -25.21 17.21
CA SER A 807 19.84 -24.30 16.06
C SER A 807 18.50 -23.56 16.05
N ALA A 808 17.39 -24.25 16.34
CA ALA A 808 16.06 -23.62 16.42
C ALA A 808 15.98 -22.56 17.54
N GLU A 809 16.55 -22.85 18.72
CA GLU A 809 16.61 -21.90 19.84
C GLU A 809 17.47 -20.68 19.53
N ASP A 810 18.66 -20.87 18.92
CA ASP A 810 19.56 -19.79 18.52
C ASP A 810 18.88 -18.88 17.47
N LEU A 811 18.15 -19.48 16.51
CA LEU A 811 17.38 -18.72 15.52
C LEU A 811 16.20 -17.97 16.16
N LEU A 812 15.48 -18.56 17.12
CA LEU A 812 14.41 -17.90 17.85
C LEU A 812 14.92 -16.75 18.72
N ALA A 813 16.06 -16.93 19.39
CA ALA A 813 16.70 -15.86 20.16
C ALA A 813 17.06 -14.67 19.26
N ARG A 814 17.64 -14.95 18.09
CA ARG A 814 17.91 -13.92 17.06
C ARG A 814 16.64 -13.28 16.54
N ALA A 815 15.57 -14.05 16.30
CA ALA A 815 14.30 -13.51 15.83
C ALA A 815 13.68 -12.53 16.84
N ARG A 816 13.74 -12.85 18.14
CA ARG A 816 13.29 -11.93 19.22
C ARG A 816 14.13 -10.66 19.32
N GLN A 817 15.44 -10.74 19.07
CA GLN A 817 16.30 -9.56 19.05
C GLN A 817 15.97 -8.62 17.91
N VAL A 818 15.69 -9.17 16.71
CA VAL A 818 15.39 -8.37 15.52
C VAL A 818 13.96 -7.82 15.54
N SER A 819 12.99 -8.58 16.06
CA SER A 819 11.57 -8.21 16.09
C SER A 819 11.02 -8.31 17.51
N VAL A 820 11.07 -7.19 18.21
CA VAL A 820 10.44 -7.04 19.52
C VAL A 820 8.92 -7.02 19.32
N ASP A 821 8.20 -7.89 20.02
CA ASP A 821 6.72 -8.01 20.00
C ASP A 821 6.08 -8.51 18.67
N ASP A 822 6.72 -9.46 17.97
CA ASP A 822 6.11 -10.13 16.80
C ASP A 822 5.34 -11.41 17.17
N ALA A 823 4.03 -11.41 16.97
CA ALA A 823 3.14 -12.56 17.21
C ALA A 823 3.55 -13.81 16.41
N ALA A 824 4.19 -13.66 15.24
CA ALA A 824 4.68 -14.79 14.45
C ALA A 824 5.83 -15.52 15.15
N VAL A 825 6.71 -14.80 15.86
CA VAL A 825 7.81 -15.40 16.63
C VAL A 825 7.27 -16.18 17.82
N GLU A 826 6.28 -15.61 18.53
CA GLU A 826 5.60 -16.28 19.65
C GLU A 826 4.90 -17.57 19.20
N GLN A 827 4.21 -17.56 18.06
CA GLN A 827 3.59 -18.77 17.49
C GLN A 827 4.61 -19.86 17.14
N VAL A 828 5.78 -19.48 16.61
CA VAL A 828 6.83 -20.44 16.25
C VAL A 828 7.50 -21.01 17.51
N GLU A 829 7.70 -20.20 18.55
CA GLU A 829 8.15 -20.66 19.86
C GLU A 829 7.17 -21.64 20.49
N ALA A 830 5.87 -21.30 20.54
CA ALA A 830 4.83 -22.19 21.05
C ALA A 830 4.82 -23.54 20.30
N ARG A 831 5.03 -23.51 18.98
CA ARG A 831 5.13 -24.74 18.18
C ARG A 831 6.37 -25.56 18.50
N LEU A 832 7.52 -24.94 18.75
CA LEU A 832 8.73 -25.66 19.20
C LEU A 832 8.47 -26.35 20.55
N HIS A 833 7.82 -25.65 21.49
CA HIS A 833 7.39 -26.24 22.76
C HIS A 833 6.46 -27.43 22.54
N ASP A 834 5.45 -27.28 21.67
CA ASP A 834 4.51 -28.37 21.37
C ASP A 834 5.20 -29.61 20.80
N VAL A 835 6.18 -29.43 19.91
CA VAL A 835 6.96 -30.54 19.31
C VAL A 835 7.86 -31.23 20.34
N LEU A 836 8.42 -30.47 21.28
CA LEU A 836 9.37 -31.01 22.27
C LEU A 836 8.71 -31.57 23.54
N GLU A 837 7.61 -30.98 24.00
CA GLU A 837 7.07 -31.20 25.35
C GLU A 837 5.80 -32.07 25.37
N ARG A 838 4.94 -31.98 24.34
CA ARG A 838 3.65 -32.69 24.32
C ARG A 838 3.74 -34.19 23.98
N PRO A 839 4.63 -34.70 23.12
CA PRO A 839 4.73 -36.13 22.89
C PRO A 839 5.69 -36.84 23.88
N ASP A 840 5.23 -37.91 24.54
CA ASP A 840 6.09 -38.81 25.37
C ASP A 840 7.31 -39.35 24.63
N LYS A 841 7.21 -39.40 23.30
CA LYS A 841 8.24 -39.87 22.37
C LYS A 841 9.49 -38.99 22.38
N ALA A 842 9.33 -37.66 22.30
CA ALA A 842 10.44 -36.72 22.30
C ALA A 842 11.17 -36.69 23.66
N LEU A 843 10.41 -36.86 24.76
CA LEU A 843 10.98 -37.00 26.10
C LEU A 843 11.87 -38.25 26.21
N ARG A 844 11.42 -39.41 25.70
CA ARG A 844 12.23 -40.65 25.69
C ARG A 844 13.52 -40.50 24.90
N ALA A 845 13.49 -39.82 23.75
CA ALA A 845 14.69 -39.53 22.98
C ALA A 845 15.68 -38.65 23.77
N LEU A 846 15.19 -37.64 24.50
CA LEU A 846 16.00 -36.78 25.37
C LEU A 846 16.58 -37.55 26.58
N GLU A 847 15.77 -38.38 27.26
CA GLU A 847 16.20 -39.25 28.35
C GLU A 847 17.35 -40.15 27.92
N ARG A 848 17.24 -40.73 26.72
CA ARG A 848 18.25 -41.61 26.15
C ARG A 848 19.51 -40.89 25.70
N ALA A 849 19.37 -39.72 25.07
CA ALA A 849 20.52 -38.87 24.76
C ALA A 849 21.29 -38.48 26.03
N PHE A 850 20.57 -38.18 27.12
CA PHE A 850 21.19 -37.82 28.40
C PHE A 850 21.89 -39.00 29.08
N SER A 851 21.29 -40.20 29.04
CA SER A 851 21.87 -41.42 29.62
C SER A 851 23.13 -41.88 28.89
N LEU A 852 23.18 -41.73 27.56
CA LEU A 852 24.34 -42.02 26.71
C LEU A 852 25.48 -41.00 26.81
N GLY A 853 25.37 -40.02 27.71
CA GLY A 853 26.45 -39.07 27.96
C GLY A 853 26.62 -38.01 26.89
N ALA A 854 25.53 -37.61 26.21
CA ALA A 854 25.56 -36.49 25.26
C ALA A 854 26.27 -35.28 25.89
N LYS A 855 27.33 -34.80 25.21
CA LYS A 855 28.19 -33.73 25.71
C LYS A 855 27.47 -32.39 25.61
N GLY A 856 27.48 -31.61 26.70
CA GLY A 856 26.97 -30.25 26.77
C GLY A 856 25.66 -30.09 27.53
N ALA A 857 25.44 -28.88 28.06
CA ALA A 857 24.30 -28.53 28.91
C ALA A 857 22.92 -28.71 28.26
N GLY A 858 22.82 -28.62 26.94
CA GLY A 858 21.55 -28.49 26.21
C GLY A 858 20.58 -29.67 26.38
N VAL A 859 21.07 -30.92 26.36
CA VAL A 859 20.21 -32.11 26.52
C VAL A 859 19.64 -32.18 27.94
N ALA A 860 20.47 -31.89 28.96
CA ALA A 860 20.06 -31.86 30.35
C ALA A 860 19.01 -30.79 30.63
N ILE A 861 19.21 -29.58 30.09
CA ILE A 861 18.28 -28.46 30.23
C ILE A 861 16.89 -28.81 29.67
N ARG A 862 16.85 -29.41 28.48
CA ARG A 862 15.57 -29.77 27.84
C ARG A 862 14.86 -30.89 28.56
N LEU A 863 15.60 -31.92 28.98
CA LEU A 863 15.05 -33.02 29.76
C LEU A 863 14.46 -32.50 31.09
N ALA A 864 15.18 -31.61 31.77
CA ALA A 864 14.72 -31.00 33.01
C ALA A 864 13.51 -30.07 32.81
N ARG A 865 13.48 -29.24 31.76
CA ARG A 865 12.32 -28.40 31.42
C ARG A 865 11.08 -29.23 31.09
N ALA A 866 11.24 -30.31 30.32
CA ALA A 866 10.15 -31.21 29.97
C ALA A 866 9.58 -31.94 31.23
N TYR A 867 10.43 -32.31 32.18
CA TYR A 867 9.98 -32.80 33.49
C TYR A 867 9.25 -31.71 34.29
N GLY A 868 9.77 -30.48 34.33
CA GLY A 868 9.13 -29.34 34.99
C GLY A 868 7.73 -29.04 34.45
N ALA A 869 7.54 -29.02 33.12
CA ALA A 869 6.25 -28.81 32.48
C ALA A 869 5.21 -29.90 32.83
N ARG A 870 5.66 -31.10 33.21
CA ARG A 870 4.83 -32.23 33.64
C ARG A 870 4.64 -32.28 35.17
N GLY A 871 5.07 -31.24 35.89
CA GLY A 871 5.04 -31.19 37.35
C GLY A 871 6.01 -32.16 38.04
N GLN A 872 6.97 -32.73 37.31
CA GLN A 872 7.96 -33.68 37.83
C GLN A 872 9.25 -32.95 38.27
N GLU A 873 9.12 -31.99 39.18
CA GLU A 873 10.21 -31.10 39.60
C GLU A 873 11.41 -31.87 40.16
N ASP A 874 11.17 -32.94 40.93
CA ASP A 874 12.24 -33.78 41.50
C ASP A 874 13.14 -34.40 40.42
N LYS A 875 12.55 -34.86 39.31
CA LYS A 875 13.31 -35.42 38.18
C LYS A 875 14.08 -34.34 37.43
N ALA A 876 13.51 -33.13 37.34
CA ALA A 876 14.19 -31.99 36.73
C ALA A 876 15.44 -31.60 37.53
N VAL A 877 15.31 -31.49 38.86
CA VAL A 877 16.44 -31.24 39.77
C VAL A 877 17.48 -32.36 39.66
N ALA A 878 17.07 -33.63 39.72
CA ALA A 878 17.99 -34.77 39.61
C ALA A 878 18.76 -34.78 38.28
N THR A 879 18.10 -34.37 37.19
CA THR A 879 18.72 -34.26 35.86
C THR A 879 19.79 -33.17 35.84
N PHE A 880 19.50 -31.99 36.39
CA PHE A 880 20.48 -30.92 36.49
C PHE A 880 21.64 -31.27 37.42
N THR A 881 21.37 -31.93 38.56
CA THR A 881 22.41 -32.39 39.48
C THR A 881 23.38 -33.35 38.78
N LYS A 882 22.86 -34.37 38.09
CA LYS A 882 23.69 -35.31 37.31
C LYS A 882 24.47 -34.63 36.18
N ALA A 883 23.91 -33.58 35.58
CA ALA A 883 24.59 -32.81 34.55
C ALA A 883 25.74 -31.97 35.14
N LEU A 884 25.51 -31.34 36.29
CA LEU A 884 26.51 -30.57 37.03
C LEU A 884 27.60 -31.46 37.66
N GLU A 885 27.30 -32.70 38.04
CA GLU A 885 28.32 -33.68 38.44
C GLU A 885 29.31 -33.97 37.29
N ARG A 886 28.83 -33.99 36.04
CA ARG A 886 29.66 -34.18 34.85
C ARG A 886 30.40 -32.91 34.42
N ALA A 887 29.80 -31.74 34.66
CA ALA A 887 30.36 -30.43 34.28
C ALA A 887 30.11 -29.38 35.39
N PRO A 888 30.93 -29.38 36.47
CA PRO A 888 30.69 -28.55 37.65
C PRO A 888 30.79 -27.05 37.41
N ASP A 889 31.52 -26.61 36.39
CA ASP A 889 31.75 -25.20 36.08
C ASP A 889 30.84 -24.70 34.92
N ASP A 890 29.86 -25.49 34.50
CA ASP A 890 28.96 -25.11 33.41
C ASP A 890 27.97 -24.04 33.89
N LYS A 891 28.27 -22.81 33.48
CA LYS A 891 27.50 -21.60 33.79
C LYS A 891 26.03 -21.68 33.38
N LEU A 892 25.72 -22.32 32.25
CA LEU A 892 24.36 -22.40 31.73
C LEU A 892 23.53 -23.40 32.55
N LEU A 893 24.12 -24.53 32.95
CA LEU A 893 23.50 -25.48 33.86
C LEU A 893 23.22 -24.84 35.23
N HIS A 894 24.16 -24.05 35.75
CA HIS A 894 23.95 -23.27 36.97
C HIS A 894 22.78 -22.28 36.85
N LEU A 895 22.68 -21.55 35.73
CA LEU A 895 21.57 -20.62 35.49
C LEU A 895 20.21 -21.32 35.45
N GLU A 896 20.11 -22.43 34.72
CA GLU A 896 18.85 -23.15 34.55
C GLU A 896 18.43 -23.89 35.83
N MET A 897 19.39 -24.43 36.60
CA MET A 897 19.14 -24.94 37.94
C MET A 897 18.59 -23.84 38.86
N ALA A 898 19.20 -22.65 38.84
CA ALA A 898 18.70 -21.52 39.63
C ALA A 898 17.27 -21.12 39.26
N LYS A 899 16.93 -21.09 37.96
CA LYS A 899 15.56 -20.80 37.49
C LYS A 899 14.56 -21.86 37.98
N LEU A 900 14.94 -23.14 37.94
CA LEU A 900 14.09 -24.23 38.43
C LEU A 900 13.85 -24.09 39.94
N LEU A 901 14.90 -23.88 40.74
CA LEU A 901 14.80 -23.69 42.19
C LEU A 901 14.04 -22.40 42.57
N LEU A 902 14.10 -21.36 41.73
CA LEU A 902 13.27 -20.16 41.84
C LEU A 902 11.79 -20.42 41.54
N GLY A 903 11.44 -21.54 40.90
CA GLY A 903 10.06 -21.99 40.74
C GLY A 903 9.54 -22.73 41.98
N THR A 904 10.43 -23.40 42.71
CA THR A 904 10.09 -24.26 43.86
C THR A 904 10.25 -23.53 45.20
N ALA A 905 9.90 -24.20 46.31
CA ALA A 905 10.10 -23.73 47.69
C ALA A 905 11.54 -24.02 48.20
N ALA A 906 12.55 -23.92 47.34
CA ALA A 906 13.94 -24.20 47.68
C ALA A 906 14.60 -23.10 48.53
N ASP A 907 15.66 -23.46 49.26
CA ASP A 907 16.45 -22.53 50.08
C ASP A 907 17.10 -21.44 49.21
N GLY A 908 16.85 -20.17 49.58
CA GLY A 908 17.41 -19.00 48.90
C GLY A 908 18.93 -18.96 48.85
N ASN A 909 19.63 -19.59 49.80
CA ASN A 909 21.10 -19.69 49.77
C ASN A 909 21.59 -20.60 48.64
N VAL A 910 20.88 -21.70 48.38
CA VAL A 910 21.19 -22.62 47.28
C VAL A 910 20.97 -21.91 45.94
N VAL A 911 19.86 -21.18 45.83
CA VAL A 911 19.57 -20.34 44.65
C VAL A 911 20.66 -19.30 44.42
N LYS A 912 21.08 -18.56 45.47
CA LYS A 912 22.17 -17.58 45.39
C LYS A 912 23.47 -18.23 44.90
N GLY A 913 23.81 -19.41 45.43
CA GLY A 913 25.03 -20.15 45.05
C GLY A 913 25.05 -20.56 43.57
N HIS A 914 23.93 -21.02 43.02
CA HIS A 914 23.84 -21.33 41.59
C HIS A 914 23.86 -20.06 40.73
N LEU A 915 23.16 -18.99 41.13
CA LEU A 915 23.18 -17.72 40.40
C LEU A 915 24.59 -17.12 40.35
N SER A 916 25.35 -17.12 41.44
CA SER A 916 26.72 -16.59 41.46
C SER A 916 27.70 -17.39 40.58
N ARG A 917 27.45 -18.69 40.39
CA ARG A 917 28.28 -19.57 39.52
C ARG A 917 27.84 -19.54 38.05
N SER A 918 26.73 -18.89 37.73
CA SER A 918 26.20 -18.82 36.36
C SER A 918 26.90 -17.78 35.46
N TYR A 919 27.84 -17.02 36.01
CA TYR A 919 28.65 -16.04 35.29
C TYR A 919 30.01 -15.86 35.99
N SER A 920 30.97 -15.25 35.30
CA SER A 920 32.27 -14.84 35.85
C SER A 920 32.51 -13.36 35.57
N THR A 921 33.43 -12.73 36.29
CA THR A 921 33.87 -11.36 35.99
C THR A 921 34.33 -11.26 34.53
N GLY A 922 33.79 -10.33 33.76
CA GLY A 922 34.24 -10.13 32.38
C GLY A 922 33.47 -10.88 31.27
N ASP A 923 32.67 -11.91 31.56
CA ASP A 923 31.96 -12.64 30.49
C ASP A 923 30.70 -11.91 29.95
N GLN A 924 30.10 -12.43 28.88
CA GLN A 924 28.89 -11.88 28.25
C GLN A 924 27.57 -12.51 28.76
N ASN A 925 27.57 -13.20 29.91
CA ASN A 925 26.37 -13.84 30.47
C ASN A 925 25.46 -12.83 31.19
N PHE A 926 24.99 -11.81 30.45
CA PHE A 926 24.20 -10.70 30.99
C PHE A 926 22.85 -11.18 31.56
N ASP A 927 22.21 -12.19 30.98
CA ASP A 927 20.95 -12.74 31.49
C ASP A 927 21.10 -13.37 32.88
N ALA A 928 22.23 -14.06 33.11
CA ALA A 928 22.52 -14.70 34.37
C ALA A 928 22.77 -13.66 35.47
N ARG A 929 23.58 -12.64 35.16
CA ARG A 929 23.82 -11.49 36.06
C ARG A 929 22.55 -10.72 36.37
N HIS A 930 21.71 -10.49 35.36
CA HIS A 930 20.46 -9.76 35.50
C HIS A 930 19.44 -10.50 36.36
N LEU A 931 19.33 -11.83 36.21
CA LEU A 931 18.49 -12.64 37.09
C LEU A 931 19.04 -12.65 38.53
N HIS A 932 20.36 -12.67 38.70
CA HIS A 932 20.97 -12.57 40.02
C HIS A 932 20.70 -11.21 40.69
N ALA A 933 20.79 -10.11 39.95
CA ALA A 933 20.43 -8.79 40.44
C ALA A 933 18.96 -8.72 40.89
N GLN A 934 18.03 -9.31 40.11
CA GLN A 934 16.62 -9.41 40.49
C GLN A 934 16.44 -10.22 41.79
N PHE A 935 17.12 -11.37 41.91
CA PHE A 935 17.04 -12.20 43.11
C PHE A 935 17.57 -11.48 44.37
N LEU A 936 18.68 -10.76 44.25
CA LEU A 936 19.23 -9.95 45.35
C LEU A 936 18.28 -8.81 45.74
N PHE A 937 17.62 -8.18 44.77
CA PHE A 937 16.59 -7.20 45.04
C PHE A 937 15.42 -7.82 45.84
N MET A 938 14.94 -8.99 45.42
CA MET A 938 13.86 -9.71 46.11
C MET A 938 14.21 -10.14 47.53
N THR A 939 15.46 -10.53 47.78
CA THR A 939 15.94 -10.96 49.11
C THR A 939 16.39 -9.81 50.01
N GLY A 940 16.29 -8.56 49.55
CA GLY A 940 16.60 -7.35 50.33
C GLY A 940 18.06 -6.87 50.24
N ALA A 941 18.92 -7.55 49.49
CA ALA A 941 20.30 -7.12 49.22
C ALA A 941 20.35 -6.07 48.08
N VAL A 942 19.63 -4.96 48.26
CA VAL A 942 19.39 -3.96 47.20
C VAL A 942 20.68 -3.28 46.71
N ALA A 943 21.66 -3.04 47.59
CA ALA A 943 22.93 -2.43 47.20
C ALA A 943 23.70 -3.29 46.18
N GLU A 944 23.83 -4.60 46.45
CA GLU A 944 24.47 -5.55 45.52
C GLU A 944 23.70 -5.66 44.20
N ALA A 945 22.36 -5.60 44.25
CA ALA A 945 21.52 -5.62 43.05
C ALA A 945 21.77 -4.40 42.15
N VAL A 946 21.90 -3.19 42.73
CA VAL A 946 22.18 -1.96 42.00
C VAL A 946 23.51 -2.04 41.26
N ASP A 947 24.55 -2.56 41.92
CA ASP A 947 25.88 -2.70 41.31
C ASP A 947 25.86 -3.66 40.12
N LEU A 948 25.16 -4.80 40.24
CA LEU A 948 25.01 -5.73 39.13
C LEU A 948 24.18 -5.16 37.97
N PHE A 949 23.09 -4.43 38.25
CA PHE A 949 22.34 -3.75 37.20
C PHE A 949 23.21 -2.71 36.47
N ALA A 950 24.02 -1.94 37.19
CA ALA A 950 24.92 -0.97 36.60
C ALA A 950 26.05 -1.61 35.77
N GLU A 951 26.56 -2.79 36.17
CA GLU A 951 27.53 -3.53 35.36
C GLU A 951 26.90 -4.05 34.06
N VAL A 952 25.71 -4.62 34.14
CA VAL A 952 24.95 -5.11 32.97
C VAL A 952 24.66 -3.96 32.01
N ASP A 953 24.17 -2.83 32.53
CA ASP A 953 23.86 -1.64 31.74
C ASP A 953 25.08 -1.06 31.01
N ARG A 954 26.29 -1.17 31.59
CA ARG A 954 27.52 -0.65 30.98
C ARG A 954 28.09 -1.56 29.89
N ARG A 955 27.92 -2.88 30.03
CA ARG A 955 28.67 -3.88 29.25
C ARG A 955 27.82 -4.67 28.25
N ALA A 956 26.51 -4.71 28.43
CA ALA A 956 25.60 -5.36 27.50
C ALA A 956 25.52 -4.58 26.18
N PRO A 957 25.30 -5.25 25.03
CA PRO A 957 25.01 -4.59 23.75
C PRO A 957 23.87 -3.59 23.84
N ASP A 958 23.90 -2.56 22.98
CA ASP A 958 22.93 -1.46 23.00
C ASP A 958 21.47 -1.91 22.82
N ASP A 959 21.24 -3.05 22.17
CA ASP A 959 19.94 -3.66 21.89
C ASP A 959 19.46 -4.66 22.95
N TRP A 960 20.24 -4.96 23.98
CA TRP A 960 19.91 -5.97 24.98
C TRP A 960 18.97 -5.43 26.08
N LYS A 961 17.73 -5.98 26.17
CA LYS A 961 16.68 -5.64 27.17
C LYS A 961 16.43 -4.14 27.39
N VAL A 962 16.35 -3.39 26.28
CA VAL A 962 16.06 -1.94 26.28
C VAL A 962 14.60 -1.66 26.67
N SER A 963 13.68 -2.57 26.35
CA SER A 963 12.25 -2.43 26.64
C SER A 963 11.81 -3.27 27.85
N THR A 964 10.70 -2.85 28.47
CA THR A 964 10.07 -3.60 29.56
C THR A 964 9.50 -4.94 29.04
N PRO A 965 9.89 -6.09 29.61
CA PRO A 965 9.33 -7.38 29.21
C PRO A 965 7.81 -7.44 29.46
N ARG A 966 7.03 -7.99 28.51
CA ARG A 966 5.57 -8.18 28.67
C ARG A 966 5.21 -9.24 29.71
N ASN A 967 6.02 -10.30 29.80
CA ASN A 967 5.82 -11.38 30.77
C ASN A 967 6.57 -11.06 32.07
N GLU A 968 5.97 -11.40 33.19
CA GLU A 968 6.61 -11.29 34.50
C GLU A 968 7.78 -12.26 34.60
N SER A 969 8.91 -11.79 35.12
CA SER A 969 10.01 -12.68 35.48
C SER A 969 9.59 -13.59 36.64
N LEU A 970 10.30 -14.70 36.83
CA LEU A 970 10.12 -15.59 37.99
C LEU A 970 10.21 -14.82 39.33
N VAL A 971 11.04 -13.78 39.36
CA VAL A 971 11.15 -12.88 40.50
C VAL A 971 9.97 -11.92 40.57
N SER A 972 9.60 -11.28 39.47
CA SER A 972 8.49 -10.29 39.43
C SER A 972 7.17 -10.89 39.92
N LYS A 973 6.90 -12.18 39.60
CA LYS A 973 5.71 -12.92 40.07
C LYS A 973 5.62 -13.05 41.60
N ARG A 974 6.75 -12.99 42.29
CA ARG A 974 6.85 -13.12 43.76
C ARG A 974 6.91 -11.77 44.46
N LEU A 975 7.03 -10.67 43.71
CA LEU A 975 7.05 -9.33 44.27
C LEU A 975 5.63 -8.80 44.43
N GLY A 976 5.37 -8.13 45.56
CA GLY A 976 4.12 -7.42 45.79
C GLY A 976 4.07 -6.06 45.09
N ARG A 977 3.03 -5.29 45.40
CA ARG A 977 2.94 -3.88 45.00
C ARG A 977 3.81 -3.03 45.89
N TYR A 978 4.45 -2.04 45.29
CA TYR A 978 5.25 -1.02 45.96
C TYR A 978 4.51 0.31 45.94
N SER A 979 4.85 1.19 46.87
CA SER A 979 4.38 2.58 46.89
C SER A 979 5.51 3.54 46.53
N GLY A 980 5.16 4.67 45.93
CA GLY A 980 6.11 5.73 45.59
C GLY A 980 5.41 7.04 45.26
N ILE A 981 6.23 8.06 44.98
CA ILE A 981 5.77 9.41 44.64
C ILE A 981 6.32 9.76 43.25
N VAL A 982 5.46 10.27 42.37
CA VAL A 982 5.87 10.75 41.05
C VAL A 982 6.74 12.00 41.19
N VAL A 983 7.98 11.94 40.74
CA VAL A 983 8.94 13.07 40.82
C VAL A 983 8.98 13.86 39.51
N LYS A 984 8.83 13.16 38.38
CA LYS A 984 8.83 13.75 37.05
C LYS A 984 7.86 12.99 36.15
N ARG A 985 7.16 13.70 35.28
CA ARG A 985 6.24 13.12 34.30
C ARG A 985 6.43 13.78 32.93
N ASP A 986 6.34 12.95 31.90
CA ASP A 986 6.34 13.28 30.48
C ASP A 986 5.11 12.60 29.83
N LEU A 987 4.91 12.74 28.51
CA LEU A 987 3.75 12.20 27.80
C LEU A 987 3.70 10.67 27.86
N ALA A 988 4.84 10.04 27.57
CA ALA A 988 4.94 8.59 27.45
C ALA A 988 5.58 7.90 28.67
N TYR A 989 6.08 8.66 29.65
CA TYR A 989 6.79 8.10 30.80
C TYR A 989 6.79 9.00 32.04
N LEU A 990 7.16 8.44 33.19
CA LEU A 990 7.32 9.13 34.46
C LEU A 990 8.47 8.51 35.28
N PHE A 991 8.93 9.23 36.30
CA PHE A 991 9.92 8.77 37.28
C PHE A 991 9.33 8.81 38.69
N ILE A 992 9.59 7.75 39.45
CA ILE A 992 8.97 7.49 40.75
C ILE A 992 10.07 7.35 41.81
N LYS A 993 9.95 8.08 42.90
CA LYS A 993 10.79 7.88 44.08
C LYS A 993 10.10 6.90 45.02
N SER A 994 10.79 5.81 45.36
CA SER A 994 10.29 4.77 46.25
C SER A 994 11.39 4.36 47.24
N SER A 995 11.01 3.93 48.45
CA SER A 995 11.94 3.38 49.43
C SER A 995 12.52 2.01 49.00
N ALA A 996 11.90 1.37 48.00
CA ALA A 996 12.30 0.05 47.52
C ALA A 996 13.61 0.06 46.72
N TYR A 997 13.98 1.20 46.12
CA TYR A 997 15.16 1.30 45.25
C TYR A 997 15.82 2.68 45.40
N PRO A 998 17.16 2.76 45.48
CA PRO A 998 17.86 4.02 45.78
C PRO A 998 17.87 5.03 44.62
N ARG A 999 17.51 4.63 43.39
CA ARG A 999 17.37 5.51 42.22
C ARG A 999 15.90 5.67 41.86
N ASP A 1000 15.57 6.75 41.15
CA ASP A 1000 14.22 6.96 40.64
C ASP A 1000 13.83 5.84 39.64
N ILE A 1001 12.65 5.27 39.84
CA ILE A 1001 12.12 4.13 39.07
C ILE A 1001 11.35 4.69 37.88
N TYR A 1002 11.71 4.24 36.69
CA TYR A 1002 11.07 4.64 35.43
C TYR A 1002 9.75 3.89 35.21
N GLY A 1003 8.71 4.57 34.72
CA GLY A 1003 7.43 3.98 34.32
C GLY A 1003 6.96 4.52 32.98
N ARG A 1004 6.28 3.71 32.16
CA ARG A 1004 5.73 4.12 30.85
C ARG A 1004 4.21 4.17 30.83
N GLN A 1005 3.66 5.04 29.99
CA GLN A 1005 2.22 5.24 29.85
C GLN A 1005 1.46 3.94 29.52
N ASP A 1006 2.02 3.08 28.66
CA ASP A 1006 1.43 1.80 28.26
C ASP A 1006 1.39 0.75 29.38
N HIS A 1007 1.94 1.06 30.55
CA HIS A 1007 1.88 0.23 31.75
C HIS A 1007 0.94 0.76 32.85
N ALA A 1008 0.08 1.72 32.50
CA ALA A 1008 -1.01 2.20 33.33
C ALA A 1008 -2.33 2.07 32.56
N GLY A 1009 -3.45 1.91 33.28
CA GLY A 1009 -4.76 2.12 32.68
C GLY A 1009 -4.88 3.56 32.13
N PRO A 1010 -5.64 3.80 31.04
CA PRO A 1010 -5.81 5.15 30.49
C PRO A 1010 -6.27 6.19 31.51
N ASP A 1011 -7.11 5.75 32.45
CA ASP A 1011 -7.66 6.57 33.53
C ASP A 1011 -6.67 6.68 34.71
N ASP A 1012 -5.99 5.58 35.06
CA ASP A 1012 -4.94 5.60 36.10
C ASP A 1012 -3.78 6.53 35.72
N TRP A 1013 -3.33 6.48 34.46
CA TRP A 1013 -2.26 7.37 33.96
C TRP A 1013 -2.64 8.84 34.08
N GLN A 1014 -3.92 9.18 33.93
CA GLN A 1014 -4.38 10.56 34.08
C GLN A 1014 -4.15 11.06 35.50
N ALA A 1015 -4.51 10.26 36.50
CA ALA A 1015 -4.43 10.62 37.92
C ALA A 1015 -2.99 10.72 38.48
N LEU A 1016 -1.98 10.21 37.75
CA LEU A 1016 -0.58 10.19 38.19
C LEU A 1016 0.15 11.51 37.85
N GLU A 1017 -0.15 12.61 38.54
CA GLU A 1017 0.55 13.89 38.38
C GLU A 1017 1.85 13.98 39.19
N VAL A 1018 2.71 14.97 38.90
CA VAL A 1018 3.92 15.21 39.69
C VAL A 1018 3.52 15.51 41.14
N GLY A 1019 4.10 14.77 42.09
CA GLY A 1019 3.74 14.81 43.51
C GLY A 1019 2.62 13.86 43.92
N ALA A 1020 1.95 13.20 42.97
CA ALA A 1020 0.92 12.21 43.30
C ALA A 1020 1.52 10.97 43.96
N GLU A 1021 0.82 10.47 44.97
CA GLU A 1021 1.11 9.17 45.56
C GLU A 1021 0.53 8.05 44.70
N MET A 1022 1.32 6.99 44.53
CA MET A 1022 0.95 5.90 43.65
C MET A 1022 1.46 4.56 44.16
N ASN A 1023 0.88 3.50 43.60
CA ASN A 1023 1.30 2.14 43.79
C ASN A 1023 1.51 1.44 42.44
N PHE A 1024 2.48 0.54 42.40
CA PHE A 1024 2.92 -0.10 41.16
C PHE A 1024 3.51 -1.49 41.44
N CYS A 1025 3.47 -2.35 40.44
CA CYS A 1025 4.25 -3.58 40.40
C CYS A 1025 5.62 -3.30 39.77
N LEU A 1026 6.60 -4.12 40.09
CA LEU A 1026 7.95 -4.01 39.53
C LEU A 1026 8.20 -5.04 38.44
N ARG A 1027 8.82 -4.57 37.36
CA ARG A 1027 9.53 -5.38 36.37
C ARG A 1027 10.97 -4.89 36.26
N PHE A 1028 11.78 -5.51 35.41
CA PHE A 1028 13.20 -5.18 35.29
C PHE A 1028 13.63 -5.03 33.82
N THR A 1029 14.30 -3.92 33.52
CA THR A 1029 14.99 -3.64 32.26
C THR A 1029 16.51 -3.81 32.43
N ARG A 1030 17.31 -3.52 31.40
CA ARG A 1030 18.79 -3.55 31.50
C ARG A 1030 19.34 -2.75 32.67
N SER A 1031 18.77 -1.58 32.96
CA SER A 1031 19.25 -0.62 33.95
C SER A 1031 18.68 -0.83 35.36
N GLY A 1032 17.76 -1.78 35.54
CA GLY A 1032 17.15 -2.09 36.83
C GLY A 1032 15.62 -2.07 36.84
N PRO A 1033 14.99 -1.82 37.99
CA PRO A 1033 13.53 -1.90 38.15
C PRO A 1033 12.80 -0.81 37.37
N VAL A 1034 11.65 -1.17 36.82
CA VAL A 1034 10.69 -0.29 36.17
C VAL A 1034 9.29 -0.54 36.71
N ALA A 1035 8.49 0.50 36.79
CA ALA A 1035 7.13 0.44 37.29
C ALA A 1035 6.14 0.02 36.20
N VAL A 1036 5.27 -0.92 36.54
CA VAL A 1036 4.15 -1.41 35.72
C VAL A 1036 2.88 -1.57 36.55
N ASP A 1037 1.74 -1.69 35.88
CA ASP A 1037 0.41 -1.71 36.52
C ASP A 1037 0.28 -0.56 37.53
N MET A 1038 0.60 0.64 37.05
CA MET A 1038 0.69 1.84 37.86
C MET A 1038 -0.70 2.39 38.17
N ARG A 1039 -1.00 2.62 39.45
CA ARG A 1039 -2.31 3.09 39.93
C ARG A 1039 -2.15 4.21 40.96
N PRO A 1040 -3.08 5.18 41.01
CA PRO A 1040 -3.08 6.22 42.04
C PRO A 1040 -3.33 5.65 43.45
N GLY A 1041 -2.81 6.35 44.47
CA GLY A 1041 -2.95 6.00 45.88
C GLY A 1041 -1.85 5.06 46.41
N ARG A 1042 -1.75 4.89 47.73
CA ARG A 1042 -0.81 3.94 48.36
C ARG A 1042 -1.39 2.54 48.43
N VAL A 1043 -0.50 1.54 48.49
CA VAL A 1043 -0.89 0.19 48.90
C VAL A 1043 -1.43 0.28 50.33
N LYS A 1044 -2.66 -0.17 50.57
CA LYS A 1044 -3.17 -0.34 51.94
C LYS A 1044 -2.28 -1.35 52.63
N LEU A 1045 -1.55 -0.93 53.66
CA LEU A 1045 -0.91 -1.84 54.59
C LEU A 1045 -2.03 -2.61 55.28
N ASP A 1046 -2.23 -3.87 54.92
CA ASP A 1046 -2.95 -4.78 55.81
C ASP A 1046 -2.13 -4.86 57.10
N THR A 1047 -2.63 -4.20 58.15
CA THR A 1047 -2.20 -4.46 59.52
C THR A 1047 -2.64 -5.87 59.87
N ALA A 1048 -1.80 -6.85 59.58
CA ALA A 1048 -1.85 -8.17 60.19
C ALA A 1048 -0.47 -8.45 60.77
N ALA A 1049 -0.46 -8.62 62.10
CA ALA A 1049 0.66 -9.00 62.94
C ALA A 1049 1.15 -10.42 62.66
#